data_AF-A0AAD3E2F2-F1
#
_entry.id   AF-A0AAD3E2F2-F1
#
_cell.length_a   1.000
_cell.length_b   1.000
_cell.length_c   1.000
_cell.angle_alpha   90.00
_cell.angle_beta   90.00
_cell.angle_gamma   90.00
#
_symmetry.space_group_name_H-M   'P 1'
#
loop_
_entity.id
_entity.type
_entity.pdbx_description
1 polymer ?
#
loop_
_entity_poly.entity_id
_entity_poly.type
_entity_poly.pdbx_seq_one_letter_code
_entity_poly.pdbx_strand_id
1 'polypeptide(L)'
;MIPMIFHIMLYKDSTGATAPAKYDQALSYAQRMVRVANYMAKPTNIQFFIKEVRNDATLYPNLLLADRSKWLAAPSSSCTGSYCFSDSTYMSKLVADFPRSINVFVASDSTSGVPLGYAYVPGSDLYPEFGHIFVTWDSLSADGSNSLSLYNDGPNTLLHEAFHHLGLQHPFGATNGASTSCVDGDYVIDTPATLAPATSSSFYSTAQAYCMELFWGRYGGDWDAAYTRWSTTLGIPDTDINTWADTCPTLAGYDELGNYMTYNTPVCFAALGHFTAAQVQRVHYMTSELNPILYSWGQYYAQNAAPPPPMASPPPEYYTNICRATKNNCACKSSWTYNGNTYSYCDRTGSSNSLSCEVATPGSCADCSSGSSSTCILSCTGTARQCEKSLAPGFSAPPPPPPRPPSPPPLPPPPPPRSVPAACQKSISGCDCRSTWEYDGHYNSYCASPDGDPRLWCQVSYTCASFNNSNPYQYCSAAINTSYCGGEVYFSTLRSTPLPPLPPPSLTPRPPPALSPPSPPPRPPSPPPAPPPPVVYVAEVRGSLTLNAACALLSNAIDAQALNASLASELARVLAVPLSYVRVTGLACGSVVADYTVAFPSGATASQVLAVSSATASLSGQISTSYGAAISSSSGGVTVMQSSLLCPAGTAPSSVCPGSPPPSPRPPSPPAPPPSPPKATKRQKLAIIIGVAVAGVVALVIVLTLLVYCIIRMKKANHLANHHHNNAHGQPPLTGGGKVAPEPQAQYPAPGAAAPPPAPGVGGMGMGMGMGMAPGGYPPPPGQQYYQGAPAGPYGMVAAPQGMPYYAPYMQPVPGAYNGAAYAQ
;
A
#
# COMPACT_ATOMS: atom_id res chain seq x y z
N MET A 1 5.22 -3.02 -12.47
CA MET A 1 3.82 -3.17 -12.05
C MET A 1 3.41 -4.63 -12.21
N ILE A 2 3.16 -5.35 -11.12
CA ILE A 2 3.02 -6.81 -11.08
C ILE A 2 1.54 -7.21 -10.97
N PRO A 3 1.02 -8.05 -11.88
CA PRO A 3 -0.36 -8.53 -11.78
C PRO A 3 -0.53 -9.59 -10.68
N MET A 4 -1.65 -9.51 -9.98
CA MET A 4 -2.09 -10.47 -8.96
C MET A 4 -3.43 -11.09 -9.35
N ILE A 5 -3.55 -12.41 -9.18
CA ILE A 5 -4.81 -13.15 -9.31
C ILE A 5 -5.15 -13.75 -7.95
N PHE A 6 -6.32 -13.40 -7.41
CA PHE A 6 -6.79 -13.92 -6.12
C PHE A 6 -7.68 -15.15 -6.35
N HIS A 7 -7.34 -16.26 -5.70
CA HIS A 7 -8.11 -17.51 -5.70
C HIS A 7 -8.78 -17.67 -4.33
N ILE A 8 -10.08 -17.37 -4.27
CA ILE A 8 -10.84 -17.47 -3.03
C ILE A 8 -11.33 -18.90 -2.89
N MET A 9 -10.69 -19.65 -2.01
CA MET A 9 -11.10 -21.02 -1.71
C MET A 9 -12.43 -20.99 -0.96
N LEU A 10 -13.37 -21.80 -1.42
CA LEU A 10 -14.71 -21.92 -0.86
C LEU A 10 -14.88 -23.30 -0.24
N TYR A 11 -15.92 -23.49 0.57
CA TYR A 11 -16.32 -24.80 1.07
C TYR A 11 -17.83 -24.91 1.23
N LYS A 12 -18.32 -26.15 1.34
CA LYS A 12 -19.70 -26.41 1.75
C LYS A 12 -19.79 -26.56 3.26
N ASP A 13 -20.63 -25.75 3.89
CA ASP A 13 -20.90 -25.87 5.33
C ASP A 13 -21.87 -27.03 5.63
N SER A 14 -22.19 -27.23 6.92
CA SER A 14 -23.09 -28.30 7.36
C SER A 14 -24.53 -28.15 6.85
N THR A 15 -24.91 -26.98 6.32
CA THR A 15 -26.21 -26.73 5.70
C THR A 15 -26.19 -26.91 4.18
N GLY A 16 -25.01 -27.15 3.59
CA GLY A 16 -24.79 -27.20 2.15
C GLY A 16 -24.63 -25.83 1.48
N ALA A 17 -24.64 -24.75 2.27
CA ALA A 17 -24.37 -23.41 1.78
C ALA A 17 -22.88 -23.23 1.46
N THR A 18 -22.58 -22.33 0.53
CA THR A 18 -21.20 -21.98 0.18
C THR A 18 -20.66 -20.97 1.20
N ALA A 19 -19.47 -21.25 1.70
CA ALA A 19 -18.75 -20.44 2.68
C ALA A 19 -17.28 -20.22 2.21
N PRO A 20 -16.47 -19.34 2.83
CA PRO A 20 -16.74 -18.53 4.03
C PRO A 20 -17.83 -17.47 3.81
N ALA A 21 -18.41 -16.97 4.90
CA ALA A 21 -19.40 -15.90 4.81
C ALA A 21 -18.81 -14.65 4.14
N LYS A 22 -19.64 -13.92 3.37
CA LYS A 22 -19.24 -12.73 2.59
C LYS A 22 -18.17 -12.98 1.52
N TYR A 23 -18.03 -14.21 1.01
CA TYR A 23 -17.11 -14.50 -0.09
C TYR A 23 -17.42 -13.69 -1.37
N ASP A 24 -18.67 -13.25 -1.54
CA ASP A 24 -19.13 -12.35 -2.60
C ASP A 24 -18.49 -10.95 -2.52
N GLN A 25 -17.98 -10.55 -1.34
CA GLN A 25 -17.25 -9.29 -1.15
C GLN A 25 -15.74 -9.41 -1.42
N ALA A 26 -15.23 -10.57 -1.81
CA ALA A 26 -13.79 -10.78 -1.97
C ALA A 26 -13.11 -9.80 -2.93
N LEU A 27 -13.80 -9.34 -3.98
CA LEU A 27 -13.26 -8.33 -4.90
C LEU A 27 -12.98 -6.99 -4.18
N SER A 28 -13.92 -6.49 -3.38
CA SER A 28 -13.72 -5.23 -2.66
C SER A 28 -12.65 -5.36 -1.58
N TYR A 29 -12.59 -6.52 -0.92
CA TYR A 29 -11.55 -6.85 0.06
C TYR A 29 -10.15 -6.88 -0.58
N ALA A 30 -9.99 -7.58 -1.70
CA ALA A 30 -8.73 -7.63 -2.44
C ALA A 30 -8.33 -6.22 -2.93
N GLN A 31 -9.27 -5.44 -3.46
CA GLN A 31 -9.03 -4.06 -3.91
C GLN A 31 -8.52 -3.16 -2.80
N ARG A 32 -9.07 -3.28 -1.58
CA ARG A 32 -8.57 -2.58 -0.40
C ARG A 32 -7.16 -3.06 -0.05
N MET A 33 -6.98 -4.38 0.04
CA MET A 33 -5.72 -5.00 0.47
C MET A 33 -4.54 -4.58 -0.43
N VAL A 34 -4.69 -4.73 -1.75
CA VAL A 34 -3.69 -4.35 -2.75
C VAL A 34 -3.43 -2.84 -2.75
N ARG A 35 -4.47 -2.02 -2.58
CA ARG A 35 -4.30 -0.56 -2.50
C ARG A 35 -3.43 -0.16 -1.31
N VAL A 36 -3.70 -0.73 -0.13
CA VAL A 36 -2.94 -0.42 1.09
C VAL A 36 -1.51 -0.96 1.00
N ALA A 37 -1.33 -2.19 0.50
CA ALA A 37 0.00 -2.74 0.22
C ALA A 37 0.80 -1.86 -0.77
N ASN A 38 0.15 -1.25 -1.76
CA ASN A 38 0.81 -0.32 -2.68
C ASN A 38 1.28 0.99 -2.02
N TYR A 39 0.65 1.47 -0.95
CA TYR A 39 1.21 2.60 -0.18
C TYR A 39 2.54 2.22 0.46
N MET A 40 2.64 1.00 0.99
CA MET A 40 3.85 0.46 1.62
C MET A 40 4.94 0.11 0.60
N ALA A 41 4.55 -0.43 -0.56
CA ALA A 41 5.46 -0.83 -1.63
C ALA A 41 5.97 0.36 -2.46
N LYS A 42 5.30 1.52 -2.45
CA LYS A 42 5.62 2.65 -3.32
C LYS A 42 7.11 3.08 -3.32
N PRO A 43 7.83 3.13 -2.19
CA PRO A 43 9.27 3.47 -2.18
C PRO A 43 10.17 2.48 -2.93
N THR A 44 9.67 1.27 -3.20
CA THR A 44 10.42 0.19 -3.88
C THR A 44 10.36 0.28 -5.41
N ASN A 45 9.54 1.19 -5.95
CA ASN A 45 9.18 1.24 -7.38
C ASN A 45 8.52 -0.06 -7.89
N ILE A 46 7.90 -0.82 -6.99
CA ILE A 46 7.04 -1.96 -7.30
C ILE A 46 5.61 -1.59 -6.93
N GLN A 47 4.70 -1.91 -7.83
CA GLN A 47 3.27 -1.70 -7.65
C GLN A 47 2.55 -2.97 -8.07
N PHE A 48 1.54 -3.36 -7.33
CA PHE A 48 0.68 -4.50 -7.60
C PHE A 48 -0.66 -4.04 -8.15
N PHE A 49 -1.30 -4.86 -8.98
CA PHE A 49 -2.68 -4.64 -9.38
C PHE A 49 -3.44 -5.95 -9.50
N ILE A 50 -4.76 -5.88 -9.32
CA ILE A 50 -5.63 -7.04 -9.41
C ILE A 50 -5.94 -7.27 -10.89
N LYS A 51 -5.51 -8.41 -11.40
CA LYS A 51 -5.87 -8.89 -12.74
C LYS A 51 -7.21 -9.63 -12.71
N GLU A 52 -7.44 -10.44 -11.68
CA GLU A 52 -8.65 -11.25 -11.53
C GLU A 52 -8.89 -11.61 -10.05
N VAL A 53 -10.15 -11.75 -9.64
CA VAL A 53 -10.56 -12.35 -8.35
C VAL A 53 -11.53 -13.47 -8.65
N ARG A 54 -11.21 -14.69 -8.22
CA ARG A 54 -11.97 -15.91 -8.49
C ARG A 54 -12.67 -16.38 -7.22
N ASN A 55 -13.97 -16.13 -7.15
CA ASN A 55 -14.81 -16.47 -6.00
C ASN A 55 -16.17 -17.09 -6.39
N ASP A 56 -16.33 -17.52 -7.64
CA ASP A 56 -17.55 -18.15 -8.14
C ASP A 56 -17.36 -19.68 -8.24
N ALA A 57 -18.04 -20.44 -7.38
CA ALA A 57 -17.94 -21.90 -7.33
C ALA A 57 -18.49 -22.61 -8.59
N THR A 58 -19.31 -21.94 -9.41
CA THR A 58 -19.86 -22.50 -10.65
C THR A 58 -18.88 -22.30 -11.81
N LEU A 59 -18.24 -21.13 -11.88
CA LEU A 59 -17.21 -20.85 -12.89
C LEU A 59 -15.87 -21.52 -12.57
N TYR A 60 -15.54 -21.66 -11.29
CA TYR A 60 -14.28 -22.22 -10.80
C TYR A 60 -14.53 -23.35 -9.79
N PRO A 61 -15.10 -24.49 -10.22
CA PRO A 61 -15.51 -25.58 -9.32
C PRO A 61 -14.33 -26.21 -8.56
N ASN A 62 -13.11 -26.08 -9.07
CA ASN A 62 -11.86 -26.51 -8.45
C ASN A 62 -11.47 -25.69 -7.20
N LEU A 63 -12.06 -24.50 -7.00
CA LEU A 63 -11.87 -23.68 -5.79
C LEU A 63 -12.84 -24.07 -4.66
N LEU A 64 -13.84 -24.91 -4.93
CA LEU A 64 -14.80 -25.38 -3.92
C LEU A 64 -14.32 -26.68 -3.27
N LEU A 65 -13.94 -26.59 -1.99
CA LEU A 65 -13.57 -27.73 -1.16
C LEU A 65 -14.81 -28.39 -0.55
N ALA A 66 -14.68 -29.67 -0.22
CA ALA A 66 -15.83 -30.48 0.20
C ALA A 66 -16.45 -30.01 1.52
N ASP A 67 -15.63 -29.52 2.45
CA ASP A 67 -16.06 -29.17 3.80
C ASP A 67 -15.07 -28.18 4.46
N ARG A 68 -15.46 -27.62 5.60
CA ARG A 68 -14.63 -26.66 6.36
C ARG A 68 -13.30 -27.27 6.82
N SER A 69 -13.26 -28.56 7.16
CA SER A 69 -12.04 -29.21 7.66
C SER A 69 -10.95 -29.22 6.59
N LYS A 70 -11.31 -29.61 5.36
CA LYS A 70 -10.39 -29.55 4.21
C LYS A 70 -9.97 -28.12 3.88
N TRP A 71 -10.89 -27.16 4.01
CA TRP A 71 -10.59 -25.75 3.78
C TRP A 71 -9.62 -25.14 4.79
N LEU A 72 -9.73 -25.50 6.07
CA LEU A 72 -8.77 -25.10 7.10
C LEU A 72 -7.40 -25.78 6.90
N ALA A 73 -7.40 -27.03 6.44
CA ALA A 73 -6.19 -27.83 6.28
C ALA A 73 -5.43 -27.55 4.98
N ALA A 74 -6.07 -27.04 3.92
CA ALA A 74 -5.46 -26.86 2.60
C ALA A 74 -4.09 -26.16 2.58
N PRO A 75 -3.88 -25.05 3.34
CA PRO A 75 -2.56 -24.39 3.41
C PRO A 75 -1.61 -24.99 4.46
N SER A 76 -2.05 -25.98 5.24
CA SER A 76 -1.20 -26.58 6.27
C SER A 76 -0.07 -27.40 5.65
N SER A 77 1.15 -27.27 6.19
CA SER A 77 2.28 -28.13 5.84
C SER A 77 2.03 -29.61 6.17
N SER A 78 1.11 -29.90 7.10
CA SER A 78 0.71 -31.26 7.47
C SER A 78 -0.42 -31.83 6.60
N CYS A 79 -0.87 -31.10 5.57
CA CYS A 79 -1.95 -31.53 4.71
C CYS A 79 -1.51 -32.70 3.83
N THR A 80 -2.24 -33.81 3.90
CA THR A 80 -2.00 -35.01 3.08
C THR A 80 -3.24 -35.29 2.23
N GLY A 81 -3.26 -34.82 0.97
CA GLY A 81 -4.39 -35.01 0.08
C GLY A 81 -4.29 -34.21 -1.21
N SER A 82 -5.09 -34.58 -2.21
CA SER A 82 -5.12 -33.94 -3.54
C SER A 82 -5.81 -32.57 -3.57
N TYR A 83 -5.94 -31.92 -2.41
CA TYR A 83 -6.52 -30.59 -2.21
C TYR A 83 -5.57 -29.66 -1.42
N CYS A 84 -4.37 -30.15 -1.09
CA CYS A 84 -3.37 -29.40 -0.36
C CYS A 84 -2.60 -28.48 -1.31
N PHE A 85 -2.20 -27.31 -0.84
CA PHE A 85 -1.40 -26.38 -1.65
C PHE A 85 0.02 -26.88 -1.94
N SER A 86 0.48 -27.92 -1.23
CA SER A 86 1.72 -28.65 -1.54
C SER A 86 1.56 -29.68 -2.67
N ASP A 87 0.34 -29.99 -3.12
CA ASP A 87 0.11 -30.95 -4.19
C ASP A 87 0.24 -30.26 -5.57
N SER A 88 1.29 -30.62 -6.31
CA SER A 88 1.60 -30.02 -7.61
C SER A 88 0.52 -30.24 -8.67
N THR A 89 -0.15 -31.39 -8.64
CA THR A 89 -1.24 -31.73 -9.58
C THR A 89 -2.49 -30.91 -9.30
N TYR A 90 -2.76 -30.61 -8.05
CA TYR A 90 -3.83 -29.73 -7.62
C TYR A 90 -3.52 -28.29 -7.99
N MET A 91 -2.36 -27.77 -7.57
CA MET A 91 -1.99 -26.37 -7.79
C MET A 91 -1.87 -26.00 -9.26
N SER A 92 -1.31 -26.88 -10.09
CA SER A 92 -1.24 -26.67 -11.55
C SER A 92 -2.61 -26.52 -12.23
N LYS A 93 -3.68 -27.07 -11.65
CA LYS A 93 -5.05 -26.89 -12.14
C LYS A 93 -5.72 -25.62 -11.60
N LEU A 94 -5.23 -25.07 -10.49
CA LEU A 94 -5.82 -23.88 -9.87
C LEU A 94 -5.24 -22.58 -10.42
N VAL A 95 -3.91 -22.53 -10.58
CA VAL A 95 -3.23 -21.30 -10.97
C VAL A 95 -3.71 -20.79 -12.32
N ALA A 96 -3.62 -19.48 -12.48
CA ALA A 96 -3.89 -18.84 -13.76
C ALA A 96 -2.85 -17.81 -14.09
N ASP A 97 -2.68 -17.66 -15.41
CA ASP A 97 -1.70 -16.76 -15.98
C ASP A 97 -0.28 -16.96 -15.42
N PHE A 98 -0.01 -18.13 -14.84
CA PHE A 98 1.26 -18.46 -14.25
C PHE A 98 2.30 -18.71 -15.36
N PRO A 99 3.55 -18.22 -15.21
CA PRO A 99 4.10 -17.43 -14.09
C PRO A 99 4.08 -15.91 -14.34
N ARG A 100 3.25 -15.42 -15.28
CA ARG A 100 3.15 -13.98 -15.61
C ARG A 100 2.46 -13.15 -14.52
N SER A 101 1.73 -13.80 -13.61
CA SER A 101 1.05 -13.20 -12.47
C SER A 101 1.36 -13.92 -11.17
N ILE A 102 1.39 -13.16 -10.07
CA ILE A 102 1.41 -13.73 -8.72
C ILE A 102 0.02 -14.30 -8.42
N ASN A 103 -0.05 -15.57 -8.07
CA ASN A 103 -1.28 -16.25 -7.70
C ASN A 103 -1.42 -16.25 -6.16
N VAL A 104 -2.42 -15.53 -5.64
CA VAL A 104 -2.67 -15.37 -4.20
C VAL A 104 -3.86 -16.25 -3.81
N PHE A 105 -3.60 -17.31 -3.06
CA PHE A 105 -4.63 -18.21 -2.54
C PHE A 105 -5.13 -17.74 -1.19
N VAL A 106 -6.45 -17.71 -1.04
CA VAL A 106 -7.13 -17.28 0.18
C VAL A 106 -7.97 -18.42 0.72
N ALA A 107 -7.55 -18.98 1.85
CA ALA A 107 -8.18 -20.12 2.51
C ALA A 107 -7.90 -20.07 4.00
N SER A 108 -8.55 -20.95 4.76
CA SER A 108 -8.35 -21.07 6.21
C SER A 108 -8.62 -19.77 7.01
N ASP A 109 -8.59 -19.91 8.33
CA ASP A 109 -8.69 -18.80 9.29
C ASP A 109 -7.44 -18.81 10.17
N SER A 110 -6.89 -17.66 10.56
CA SER A 110 -5.71 -17.57 11.44
C SER A 110 -5.84 -18.37 12.74
N THR A 111 -7.07 -18.58 13.22
CA THR A 111 -7.39 -19.35 14.43
C THR A 111 -7.16 -20.86 14.30
N SER A 112 -6.91 -21.39 13.10
CA SER A 112 -6.74 -22.83 12.88
C SER A 112 -5.32 -23.35 13.07
N GLY A 113 -4.39 -22.50 13.52
CA GLY A 113 -2.98 -22.86 13.71
C GLY A 113 -2.14 -22.85 12.43
N VAL A 114 -2.67 -22.31 11.33
CA VAL A 114 -1.90 -22.00 10.11
C VAL A 114 -1.29 -20.59 10.25
N PRO A 115 -0.17 -20.28 9.56
CA PRO A 115 0.34 -18.90 9.54
C PRO A 115 -0.65 -17.95 8.87
N LEU A 116 -0.54 -16.64 9.14
CA LEU A 116 -1.38 -15.60 8.50
C LEU A 116 -1.22 -15.57 6.98
N GLY A 117 -0.04 -15.92 6.52
CA GLY A 117 0.31 -16.11 5.11
C GLY A 117 1.61 -16.90 5.01
N TYR A 118 1.94 -17.29 3.78
CA TYR A 118 3.29 -17.75 3.43
C TYR A 118 3.55 -17.51 1.94
N ALA A 119 4.83 -17.48 1.59
CA ALA A 119 5.32 -17.56 0.23
C ALA A 119 6.65 -18.32 0.18
N TYR A 120 7.10 -18.64 -1.02
CA TYR A 120 8.42 -19.22 -1.26
C TYR A 120 9.42 -18.11 -1.62
N VAL A 121 10.68 -18.30 -1.26
CA VAL A 121 11.73 -17.29 -1.44
C VAL A 121 12.83 -17.78 -2.39
N PRO A 122 12.87 -17.28 -3.63
CA PRO A 122 11.79 -16.59 -4.32
C PRO A 122 10.66 -17.56 -4.72
N GLY A 123 9.58 -17.01 -5.26
CA GLY A 123 8.53 -17.81 -5.88
C GLY A 123 9.00 -18.43 -7.18
N SER A 124 8.75 -19.73 -7.36
CA SER A 124 9.08 -20.46 -8.58
C SER A 124 8.27 -19.97 -9.78
N ASP A 125 8.91 -19.92 -10.95
CA ASP A 125 8.26 -19.66 -12.23
C ASP A 125 7.99 -20.94 -13.05
N LEU A 126 8.32 -22.12 -12.49
CA LEU A 126 8.18 -23.42 -13.14
C LEU A 126 7.17 -24.32 -12.41
N TYR A 127 7.17 -24.24 -11.08
CA TYR A 127 6.39 -25.11 -10.20
C TYR A 127 5.33 -24.28 -9.46
N PRO A 128 4.05 -24.34 -9.88
CA PRO A 128 2.96 -23.56 -9.27
C PRO A 128 2.84 -23.73 -7.75
N GLU A 129 3.07 -24.93 -7.23
CA GLU A 129 3.09 -25.24 -5.79
C GLU A 129 4.16 -24.45 -5.02
N PHE A 130 5.23 -24.02 -5.68
CA PHE A 130 6.28 -23.16 -5.11
C PHE A 130 6.21 -21.72 -5.65
N GLY A 131 5.22 -21.43 -6.49
CA GLY A 131 5.06 -20.17 -7.23
C GLY A 131 3.84 -19.37 -6.83
N HIS A 132 3.29 -19.61 -5.63
CA HIS A 132 2.09 -18.94 -5.12
C HIS A 132 2.35 -18.23 -3.81
N ILE A 133 1.39 -17.38 -3.43
CA ILE A 133 1.26 -16.77 -2.11
C ILE A 133 0.01 -17.35 -1.47
N PHE A 134 0.06 -17.58 -0.17
CA PHE A 134 -1.11 -17.85 0.65
C PHE A 134 -1.37 -16.71 1.64
N VAL A 135 -2.63 -16.35 1.86
CA VAL A 135 -3.08 -15.53 3.00
C VAL A 135 -4.38 -16.09 3.58
N THR A 136 -4.60 -15.94 4.88
CA THR A 136 -5.84 -16.40 5.51
C THR A 136 -7.06 -15.58 5.09
N TRP A 137 -8.27 -16.15 5.18
CA TRP A 137 -9.51 -15.42 4.88
C TRP A 137 -9.70 -14.19 5.76
N ASP A 138 -9.38 -14.28 7.05
CA ASP A 138 -9.43 -13.15 7.97
C ASP A 138 -8.32 -12.11 7.72
N SER A 139 -7.20 -12.50 7.09
CA SER A 139 -6.22 -11.56 6.56
C SER A 139 -6.79 -10.75 5.39
N LEU A 140 -7.57 -11.38 4.51
CA LEU A 140 -8.24 -10.69 3.39
C LEU A 140 -9.45 -9.86 3.82
N SER A 141 -10.28 -10.39 4.72
CA SER A 141 -11.59 -9.80 5.05
C SER A 141 -11.47 -8.44 5.72
N ALA A 142 -12.31 -7.48 5.29
CA ALA A 142 -12.39 -6.16 5.95
C ALA A 142 -13.03 -6.23 7.35
N ASP A 143 -13.72 -7.33 7.68
CA ASP A 143 -14.15 -7.61 9.06
C ASP A 143 -13.00 -8.16 9.94
N GLY A 144 -11.89 -8.56 9.31
CA GLY A 144 -10.70 -9.10 9.95
C GLY A 144 -9.51 -8.13 9.86
N SER A 145 -8.32 -8.68 9.62
CA SER A 145 -7.04 -7.96 9.63
C SER A 145 -6.89 -6.96 8.48
N ASN A 146 -7.71 -7.01 7.43
CA ASN A 146 -7.76 -5.98 6.39
C ASN A 146 -8.59 -4.75 6.83
N SER A 147 -8.30 -4.22 8.02
CA SER A 147 -9.03 -3.11 8.63
C SER A 147 -8.11 -2.15 9.38
N LEU A 148 -8.54 -0.89 9.55
CA LEU A 148 -7.79 0.10 10.35
C LEU A 148 -7.74 -0.26 11.84
N SER A 149 -8.78 -0.92 12.37
CA SER A 149 -8.84 -1.38 13.76
C SER A 149 -7.74 -2.39 14.10
N LEU A 150 -7.28 -3.13 13.08
CA LEU A 150 -6.16 -4.05 13.18
C LEU A 150 -4.94 -3.51 12.42
N TYR A 151 -4.81 -2.19 12.33
CA TYR A 151 -3.65 -1.49 11.77
C TYR A 151 -3.25 -1.91 10.35
N ASN A 152 -4.21 -2.34 9.53
CA ASN A 152 -3.97 -2.87 8.18
C ASN A 152 -3.01 -4.08 8.19
N ASP A 153 -3.12 -4.94 9.20
CA ASP A 153 -2.31 -6.16 9.31
C ASP A 153 -2.46 -7.08 8.10
N GLY A 154 -3.67 -7.22 7.55
CA GLY A 154 -3.92 -8.00 6.33
C GLY A 154 -3.11 -7.52 5.11
N PRO A 155 -3.23 -6.22 4.73
CA PRO A 155 -2.36 -5.63 3.72
C PRO A 155 -0.86 -5.77 3.99
N ASN A 156 -0.44 -5.70 5.25
CA ASN A 156 0.95 -5.92 5.65
C ASN A 156 1.37 -7.38 5.42
N THR A 157 0.55 -8.35 5.79
CA THR A 157 0.74 -9.77 5.49
C THR A 157 0.88 -9.99 3.98
N LEU A 158 -0.04 -9.45 3.16
CA LEU A 158 0.09 -9.56 1.70
C LEU A 158 1.42 -8.97 1.19
N LEU A 159 1.82 -7.81 1.68
CA LEU A 159 3.07 -7.18 1.28
C LEU A 159 4.28 -8.05 1.67
N HIS A 160 4.31 -8.54 2.90
CA HIS A 160 5.35 -9.40 3.44
C HIS A 160 5.52 -10.65 2.57
N GLU A 161 4.42 -11.37 2.30
CA GLU A 161 4.46 -12.57 1.46
C GLU A 161 4.78 -12.25 0.00
N ALA A 162 4.33 -11.12 -0.53
CA ALA A 162 4.69 -10.68 -1.88
C ALA A 162 6.18 -10.43 -2.00
N PHE A 163 6.82 -9.84 -1.00
CA PHE A 163 8.25 -9.57 -1.05
C PHE A 163 9.11 -10.81 -0.77
N HIS A 164 8.59 -11.80 -0.03
CA HIS A 164 9.14 -13.15 -0.04
C HIS A 164 9.11 -13.79 -1.43
N HIS A 165 7.96 -13.76 -2.09
CA HIS A 165 7.80 -14.25 -3.45
C HIS A 165 8.78 -13.58 -4.43
N LEU A 166 9.15 -12.33 -4.18
CA LEU A 166 10.11 -11.56 -4.98
C LEU A 166 11.57 -11.67 -4.50
N GLY A 167 11.87 -12.53 -3.52
CA GLY A 167 13.23 -12.94 -3.14
C GLY A 167 13.81 -12.34 -1.86
N LEU A 168 13.01 -11.67 -1.02
CA LEU A 168 13.45 -11.27 0.33
C LEU A 168 13.31 -12.40 1.34
N GLN A 169 14.27 -12.47 2.26
CA GLN A 169 14.22 -13.31 3.45
C GLN A 169 13.82 -12.45 4.66
N HIS A 170 13.49 -13.09 5.78
CA HIS A 170 13.36 -12.38 7.05
C HIS A 170 14.73 -11.87 7.53
N PRO A 171 14.82 -10.71 8.21
CA PRO A 171 16.07 -10.18 8.80
C PRO A 171 16.71 -11.09 9.85
N PHE A 172 15.96 -12.07 10.38
CA PHE A 172 16.44 -13.10 11.30
C PHE A 172 16.77 -14.43 10.58
N GLY A 173 16.89 -14.41 9.25
CA GLY A 173 17.24 -15.54 8.41
C GLY A 173 16.05 -16.36 7.90
N ALA A 174 16.32 -17.44 7.20
CA ALA A 174 15.30 -18.26 6.52
C ALA A 174 14.42 -19.10 7.47
N THR A 175 14.72 -19.13 8.77
CA THR A 175 13.91 -19.85 9.74
C THR A 175 12.90 -18.92 10.38
N ASN A 176 11.61 -19.30 10.39
CA ASN A 176 10.53 -18.57 11.07
C ASN A 176 10.68 -18.51 12.61
N GLY A 177 11.76 -19.06 13.17
CA GLY A 177 12.02 -19.15 14.60
C GLY A 177 13.27 -18.39 15.01
N ALA A 178 13.46 -18.24 16.32
CA ALA A 178 14.69 -17.69 16.87
C ALA A 178 15.89 -18.54 16.40
N SER A 179 16.83 -17.91 15.71
CA SER A 179 18.15 -18.47 15.50
C SER A 179 18.84 -18.64 16.85
N THR A 180 19.70 -19.65 16.96
CA THR A 180 20.57 -19.83 18.14
C THR A 180 21.80 -18.92 18.10
N SER A 181 22.01 -18.21 16.99
CA SER A 181 23.17 -17.35 16.79
C SER A 181 22.85 -16.13 15.93
N CYS A 182 23.56 -15.04 16.19
CA CYS A 182 23.51 -13.83 15.39
C CYS A 182 24.22 -14.08 14.06
N VAL A 183 23.47 -14.53 13.06
CA VAL A 183 23.93 -14.72 11.69
C VAL A 183 23.19 -13.75 10.78
N ASP A 184 23.95 -13.06 9.93
CA ASP A 184 23.37 -12.31 8.83
C ASP A 184 22.88 -13.32 7.79
N GLY A 185 21.58 -13.60 7.82
CA GLY A 185 20.95 -14.67 7.03
C GLY A 185 19.94 -14.18 6.00
N ASP A 186 19.72 -12.87 5.90
CA ASP A 186 18.73 -12.31 4.99
C ASP A 186 19.32 -11.87 3.63
N TYR A 187 20.66 -11.89 3.54
CA TYR A 187 21.45 -11.54 2.37
C TYR A 187 21.25 -10.09 1.91
N VAL A 188 20.99 -9.20 2.85
CA VAL A 188 20.83 -7.77 2.62
C VAL A 188 21.83 -6.99 3.49
N ILE A 189 22.60 -6.11 2.85
CA ILE A 189 23.76 -5.47 3.50
C ILE A 189 23.39 -4.34 4.47
N ASP A 190 22.19 -3.79 4.37
CA ASP A 190 21.73 -2.64 5.18
C ASP A 190 20.62 -3.00 6.18
N THR A 191 20.32 -4.29 6.36
CA THR A 191 19.42 -4.81 7.38
C THR A 191 20.24 -5.36 8.55
N PRO A 192 20.16 -4.81 9.76
CA PRO A 192 20.88 -5.35 10.91
C PRO A 192 20.60 -6.85 11.12
N ALA A 193 21.64 -7.59 11.50
CA ALA A 193 21.46 -8.99 11.87
C ALA A 193 20.63 -9.07 13.15
N THR A 194 19.60 -9.92 13.13
CA THR A 194 18.70 -10.11 14.27
C THR A 194 18.65 -11.58 14.65
N LEU A 195 18.54 -11.88 15.95
CA LEU A 195 18.53 -13.27 16.43
C LEU A 195 17.20 -13.95 16.12
N ALA A 196 16.10 -13.20 16.14
CA ALA A 196 14.75 -13.73 16.12
C ALA A 196 13.76 -12.66 15.64
N PRO A 197 12.52 -13.02 15.31
CA PRO A 197 11.47 -12.02 15.12
C PRO A 197 11.29 -11.14 16.35
N ALA A 198 10.87 -9.89 16.14
CA ALA A 198 10.59 -8.97 17.26
C ALA A 198 9.50 -9.53 18.20
N THR A 199 8.56 -10.32 17.67
CA THR A 199 7.51 -11.00 18.46
C THR A 199 8.00 -12.06 19.45
N SER A 200 9.19 -12.63 19.24
CA SER A 200 9.80 -13.60 20.16
C SER A 200 10.96 -13.02 20.98
N SER A 201 11.26 -11.74 20.79
CA SER A 201 12.35 -11.05 21.47
C SER A 201 11.95 -10.62 22.89
N SER A 202 12.93 -10.51 23.79
CA SER A 202 12.71 -10.10 25.19
C SER A 202 12.12 -8.69 25.33
N PHE A 203 12.30 -7.84 24.32
CA PHE A 203 11.80 -6.48 24.28
C PHE A 203 10.43 -6.32 23.59
N TYR A 204 9.76 -7.41 23.17
CA TYR A 204 8.52 -7.34 22.39
C TYR A 204 7.45 -6.41 23.00
N SER A 205 7.20 -6.52 24.30
CA SER A 205 6.24 -5.67 25.02
C SER A 205 6.65 -4.19 25.01
N THR A 206 7.95 -3.90 25.07
CA THR A 206 8.51 -2.55 24.97
C THR A 206 8.35 -2.00 23.56
N ALA A 207 8.60 -2.82 22.53
CA ALA A 207 8.37 -2.46 21.14
C ALA A 207 6.91 -2.14 20.86
N GLN A 208 5.98 -2.99 21.32
CA GLN A 208 4.55 -2.72 21.18
C GLN A 208 4.15 -1.39 21.83
N ALA A 209 4.59 -1.14 23.07
CA ALA A 209 4.28 0.10 23.78
C ALA A 209 4.87 1.33 23.06
N TYR A 210 6.12 1.25 22.61
CA TYR A 210 6.79 2.30 21.85
C TYR A 210 6.06 2.63 20.54
N CYS A 211 5.70 1.62 19.76
CA CYS A 211 4.96 1.80 18.51
C CYS A 211 3.56 2.37 18.73
N MET A 212 2.87 1.95 19.80
CA MET A 212 1.59 2.54 20.20
C MET A 212 1.76 4.02 20.56
N GLU A 213 2.81 4.39 21.30
CA GLU A 213 3.10 5.78 21.63
C GLU A 213 3.45 6.60 20.38
N LEU A 214 4.22 6.06 19.45
CA LEU A 214 4.50 6.73 18.19
C LEU A 214 3.23 6.93 17.36
N PHE A 215 2.45 5.87 17.14
CA PHE A 215 1.27 5.95 16.31
C PHE A 215 0.21 6.88 16.92
N TRP A 216 -0.18 6.65 18.19
CA TRP A 216 -1.24 7.42 18.83
C TRP A 216 -0.77 8.75 19.44
N GLY A 217 0.49 8.84 19.83
CA GLY A 217 1.06 10.04 20.45
C GLY A 217 1.70 11.00 19.45
N ARG A 218 2.52 10.50 18.51
CA ARG A 218 3.21 11.34 17.52
C ARG A 218 2.39 11.57 16.26
N TYR A 219 1.64 10.58 15.80
CA TYR A 219 0.77 10.71 14.62
C TYR A 219 -0.69 10.95 14.97
N GLY A 220 -1.07 10.93 16.25
CA GLY A 220 -2.47 11.11 16.64
C GLY A 220 -3.41 9.98 16.17
N GLY A 221 -2.86 8.85 15.70
CA GLY A 221 -3.62 7.86 14.96
C GLY A 221 -4.09 8.33 13.58
N ASP A 222 -3.42 9.32 13.00
CA ASP A 222 -3.68 9.82 11.66
C ASP A 222 -3.15 8.85 10.60
N TRP A 223 -4.09 8.14 9.98
CA TRP A 223 -3.78 7.23 8.88
C TRP A 223 -3.26 7.95 7.62
N ASP A 224 -3.61 9.22 7.39
CA ASP A 224 -3.07 9.96 6.26
C ASP A 224 -1.57 10.23 6.47
N ALA A 225 -1.16 10.55 7.70
CA ALA A 225 0.25 10.66 8.07
C ALA A 225 0.98 9.31 7.94
N ALA A 226 0.35 8.20 8.38
CA ALA A 226 0.92 6.86 8.23
C ALA A 226 1.10 6.46 6.74
N TYR A 227 0.09 6.67 5.90
CA TYR A 227 0.18 6.39 4.46
C TYR A 227 1.20 7.29 3.75
N THR A 228 1.29 8.56 4.14
CA THR A 228 2.33 9.47 3.64
C THR A 228 3.71 8.98 4.01
N ARG A 229 3.89 8.54 5.26
CA ARG A 229 5.14 7.95 5.74
C ARG A 229 5.50 6.69 4.96
N TRP A 230 4.61 5.71 4.88
CA TRP A 230 4.83 4.46 4.14
C TRP A 230 5.23 4.72 2.68
N SER A 231 4.55 5.65 2.02
CA SER A 231 4.80 5.94 0.60
C SER A 231 6.07 6.73 0.30
N THR A 232 6.80 7.18 1.32
CA THR A 232 7.99 8.03 1.18
C THR A 232 9.23 7.51 1.92
N THR A 233 9.07 6.54 2.82
CA THR A 233 10.17 6.03 3.65
C THR A 233 10.88 4.88 2.94
N LEU A 234 12.16 5.07 2.66
CA LEU A 234 13.08 4.03 2.17
C LEU A 234 14.36 4.10 3.00
N GLY A 235 14.81 2.95 3.50
CA GLY A 235 15.85 2.88 4.53
C GLY A 235 15.29 2.98 5.95
N ILE A 236 16.20 2.89 6.92
CA ILE A 236 15.93 3.01 8.35
C ILE A 236 16.16 4.49 8.74
N PRO A 237 15.12 5.27 9.04
CA PRO A 237 15.34 6.65 9.48
C PRO A 237 16.04 6.69 10.84
N ASP A 238 16.98 7.62 11.04
CA ASP A 238 17.74 7.76 12.30
C ASP A 238 16.84 7.85 13.54
N THR A 239 15.65 8.45 13.42
CA THR A 239 14.70 8.58 14.52
C THR A 239 13.97 7.29 14.90
N ASP A 240 14.08 6.27 14.06
CA ASP A 240 13.44 4.97 14.25
C ASP A 240 14.44 3.91 14.73
N ILE A 241 15.73 4.26 14.82
CA ILE A 241 16.77 3.40 15.38
C ILE A 241 16.60 3.33 16.91
N ASN A 242 16.44 2.12 17.42
CA ASN A 242 16.19 1.86 18.83
C ASN A 242 17.34 1.09 19.47
N THR A 243 18.23 1.81 20.16
CA THR A 243 19.42 1.19 20.79
C THR A 243 19.12 0.14 21.86
N TRP A 244 17.89 0.11 22.38
CA TRP A 244 17.41 -0.87 23.34
C TRP A 244 16.84 -2.14 22.69
N ALA A 245 16.59 -2.12 21.38
CA ALA A 245 16.15 -3.26 20.60
C ALA A 245 17.36 -3.85 19.88
N ASP A 246 18.12 -4.70 20.58
CA ASP A 246 19.34 -5.29 20.05
C ASP A 246 19.47 -6.73 20.55
N THR A 247 19.09 -7.70 19.73
CA THR A 247 19.34 -9.11 20.04
C THR A 247 20.75 -9.55 19.65
N CYS A 248 21.49 -8.74 18.89
CA CYS A 248 22.79 -9.07 18.33
C CYS A 248 23.86 -8.00 18.59
N PRO A 249 24.16 -7.65 19.86
CA PRO A 249 24.98 -6.50 20.23
C PRO A 249 26.46 -6.60 19.84
N THR A 250 26.90 -7.78 19.40
CA THR A 250 28.26 -7.99 18.88
C THR A 250 28.37 -7.70 17.38
N LEU A 251 27.25 -7.49 16.69
CA LEU A 251 27.17 -7.12 15.29
C LEU A 251 26.70 -5.65 15.17
N ALA A 252 26.92 -5.05 14.01
CA ALA A 252 26.54 -3.66 13.80
C ALA A 252 25.04 -3.53 13.46
N GLY A 253 24.37 -2.58 14.13
CA GLY A 253 22.97 -2.25 13.89
C GLY A 253 22.09 -2.56 15.09
N TYR A 254 20.76 -2.44 14.91
CA TYR A 254 19.75 -2.69 15.93
C TYR A 254 18.57 -3.42 15.29
N ASP A 255 17.80 -4.18 16.06
CA ASP A 255 16.66 -4.93 15.56
C ASP A 255 15.59 -3.99 14.99
N GLU A 256 15.26 -4.18 13.71
CA GLU A 256 14.38 -3.27 12.99
C GLU A 256 12.90 -3.54 13.28
N LEU A 257 12.31 -2.71 14.13
CA LEU A 257 10.90 -2.84 14.54
C LEU A 257 9.91 -2.58 13.41
N GLY A 258 10.29 -1.76 12.42
CA GLY A 258 9.44 -1.31 11.32
C GLY A 258 9.70 -2.02 9.99
N ASN A 259 10.68 -2.91 9.90
CA ASN A 259 10.99 -3.57 8.63
C ASN A 259 9.83 -4.50 8.24
N TYR A 260 9.28 -4.35 7.04
CA TYR A 260 8.15 -5.19 6.62
C TYR A 260 8.48 -6.68 6.54
N MET A 261 9.76 -7.06 6.50
CA MET A 261 10.21 -8.46 6.51
C MET A 261 10.45 -9.02 7.93
N THR A 262 10.23 -8.27 9.02
CA THR A 262 10.24 -8.86 10.38
C THR A 262 8.84 -9.32 10.80
N TYR A 263 8.74 -10.10 11.89
CA TYR A 263 7.47 -10.29 12.58
C TYR A 263 7.41 -9.38 13.80
N ASN A 264 6.49 -8.43 13.76
CA ASN A 264 6.22 -7.49 14.84
C ASN A 264 4.72 -7.23 14.96
N THR A 265 4.32 -6.41 15.93
CA THR A 265 2.94 -5.99 16.07
C THR A 265 2.48 -5.14 14.86
N PRO A 266 1.21 -5.25 14.44
CA PRO A 266 0.66 -4.46 13.34
C PRO A 266 0.83 -2.95 13.52
N VAL A 267 0.74 -2.46 14.76
CA VAL A 267 0.93 -1.04 15.08
C VAL A 267 2.38 -0.58 14.83
N CYS A 268 3.38 -1.45 14.97
CA CYS A 268 4.75 -1.11 14.60
C CYS A 268 4.88 -0.89 13.10
N PHE A 269 4.21 -1.68 12.26
CA PHE A 269 4.19 -1.42 10.83
C PHE A 269 3.47 -0.11 10.50
N ALA A 270 2.35 0.21 11.18
CA ALA A 270 1.69 1.51 11.08
C ALA A 270 2.58 2.69 11.48
N ALA A 271 3.35 2.55 12.56
CA ALA A 271 4.19 3.62 13.08
C ALA A 271 5.52 3.75 12.33
N LEU A 272 6.14 2.63 11.95
CA LEU A 272 7.55 2.52 11.57
C LEU A 272 7.79 1.87 10.21
N GLY A 273 6.77 1.32 9.57
CA GLY A 273 6.82 0.53 8.33
C GLY A 273 7.77 1.07 7.26
N HIS A 274 8.71 0.23 6.81
CA HIS A 274 9.65 0.55 5.72
C HIS A 274 10.29 -0.71 5.11
N PHE A 275 10.88 -0.54 3.93
CA PHE A 275 11.92 -1.40 3.37
C PHE A 275 13.26 -0.67 3.40
N THR A 276 14.37 -1.39 3.40
CA THR A 276 15.70 -0.80 3.21
C THR A 276 16.04 -0.63 1.72
N ALA A 277 17.08 0.15 1.42
CA ALA A 277 17.53 0.38 0.05
C ALA A 277 18.05 -0.91 -0.59
N ALA A 278 18.85 -1.70 0.14
CA ALA A 278 19.39 -2.94 -0.39
C ALA A 278 18.35 -4.07 -0.43
N GLN A 279 17.31 -4.06 0.42
CA GLN A 279 16.13 -4.93 0.24
C GLN A 279 15.50 -4.66 -1.14
N VAL A 280 15.25 -3.40 -1.49
CA VAL A 280 14.66 -3.05 -2.80
C VAL A 280 15.54 -3.50 -3.97
N GLN A 281 16.86 -3.26 -3.89
CA GLN A 281 17.79 -3.73 -4.92
C GLN A 281 17.75 -5.25 -5.07
N ARG A 282 17.74 -5.98 -3.95
CA ARG A 282 17.66 -7.43 -3.92
C ARG A 282 16.37 -7.93 -4.57
N VAL A 283 15.23 -7.31 -4.28
CA VAL A 283 13.92 -7.70 -4.87
C VAL A 283 13.97 -7.61 -6.39
N HIS A 284 14.42 -6.49 -6.95
CA HIS A 284 14.52 -6.33 -8.41
C HIS A 284 15.49 -7.34 -9.01
N TYR A 285 16.64 -7.54 -8.37
CA TYR A 285 17.65 -8.51 -8.81
C TYR A 285 17.12 -9.95 -8.81
N MET A 286 16.66 -10.43 -7.65
CA MET A 286 16.20 -11.80 -7.45
C MET A 286 15.01 -12.11 -8.36
N THR A 287 14.06 -11.18 -8.49
CA THR A 287 12.93 -11.38 -9.41
C THR A 287 13.40 -11.42 -10.87
N SER A 288 14.34 -10.56 -11.29
CA SER A 288 14.85 -10.58 -12.67
C SER A 288 15.63 -11.85 -13.01
N GLU A 289 16.29 -12.45 -12.03
CA GLU A 289 17.13 -13.63 -12.22
C GLU A 289 16.35 -14.94 -12.10
N LEU A 290 15.51 -15.06 -11.06
CA LEU A 290 14.87 -16.32 -10.69
C LEU A 290 13.39 -16.39 -11.08
N ASN A 291 12.75 -15.25 -11.37
CA ASN A 291 11.42 -15.20 -11.96
C ASN A 291 11.38 -14.21 -13.16
N PRO A 292 12.21 -14.45 -14.19
CA PRO A 292 12.42 -13.51 -15.30
C PRO A 292 11.13 -13.24 -16.08
N ILE A 293 10.19 -14.20 -16.13
CA ILE A 293 8.89 -14.04 -16.80
C ILE A 293 8.04 -13.01 -16.06
N LEU A 294 7.85 -13.18 -14.75
CA LEU A 294 7.09 -12.22 -13.92
C LEU A 294 7.72 -10.83 -13.98
N TYR A 295 9.05 -10.75 -13.87
CA TYR A 295 9.77 -9.47 -13.95
C TYR A 295 9.55 -8.78 -15.29
N SER A 296 9.72 -9.50 -16.40
CA SER A 296 9.55 -8.96 -17.76
C SER A 296 8.13 -8.47 -18.01
N TRP A 297 7.12 -9.23 -17.60
CA TRP A 297 5.72 -8.78 -17.67
C TRP A 297 5.48 -7.59 -16.74
N GLY A 298 6.09 -7.59 -15.55
CA GLY A 298 6.04 -6.47 -14.62
C GLY A 298 6.57 -5.17 -15.21
N GLN A 299 7.67 -5.24 -15.97
CA GLN A 299 8.24 -4.13 -16.73
C GLN A 299 7.34 -3.73 -17.91
N TYR A 300 6.83 -4.71 -18.67
CA TYR A 300 5.90 -4.46 -19.77
C TYR A 300 4.66 -3.69 -19.29
N TYR A 301 4.04 -4.11 -18.19
CA TYR A 301 2.89 -3.41 -17.62
C TYR A 301 3.26 -2.03 -17.11
N ALA A 302 4.43 -1.86 -16.47
CA ALA A 302 4.88 -0.54 -16.04
C ALA A 302 5.08 0.45 -17.21
N GLN A 303 5.51 -0.04 -18.37
CA GLN A 303 5.77 0.77 -19.55
C GLN A 303 4.52 1.04 -20.41
N ASN A 304 3.64 0.04 -20.55
CA ASN A 304 2.59 0.04 -21.57
C ASN A 304 1.17 0.13 -21.02
N ALA A 305 0.94 -0.31 -19.79
CA ALA A 305 -0.38 -0.13 -19.21
C ALA A 305 -0.52 1.33 -18.79
N ALA A 306 -1.67 1.94 -19.12
CA ALA A 306 -2.10 3.08 -18.35
C ALA A 306 -2.07 2.63 -16.88
N PRO A 307 -1.31 3.31 -15.99
CA PRO A 307 -1.34 2.97 -14.59
C PRO A 307 -2.82 2.89 -14.19
N PRO A 308 -3.28 1.81 -13.52
CA PRO A 308 -4.66 1.71 -13.09
C PRO A 308 -4.99 3.06 -12.45
N PRO A 309 -6.03 3.77 -12.94
CA PRO A 309 -6.24 5.17 -12.62
C PRO A 309 -6.08 5.29 -11.12
N PRO A 310 -5.20 6.18 -10.61
CA PRO A 310 -4.87 6.24 -9.19
C PRO A 310 -6.19 6.29 -8.46
N MET A 311 -6.58 5.15 -7.88
CA MET A 311 -7.82 5.06 -7.17
C MET A 311 -7.62 6.07 -6.07
N ALA A 312 -8.49 7.09 -6.03
CA ALA A 312 -8.45 8.11 -4.98
C ALA A 312 -8.17 7.38 -3.66
N SER A 313 -7.34 7.98 -2.79
CA SER A 313 -7.17 7.50 -1.41
C SER A 313 -8.54 7.00 -0.96
N PRO A 314 -8.62 5.73 -0.48
CA PRO A 314 -9.92 5.10 -0.23
C PRO A 314 -10.82 6.15 0.40
N PRO A 315 -12.04 6.39 -0.12
CA PRO A 315 -12.93 7.34 0.54
C PRO A 315 -12.83 6.96 2.01
N PRO A 316 -12.35 7.87 2.87
CA PRO A 316 -11.84 7.51 4.18
C PRO A 316 -12.85 6.56 4.75
N GLU A 317 -12.43 5.31 5.03
CA GLU A 317 -13.36 4.27 5.45
C GLU A 317 -14.28 4.94 6.45
N TYR A 318 -15.60 4.78 6.28
CA TYR A 318 -16.63 5.63 6.92
C TYR A 318 -16.56 5.63 8.46
N TYR A 319 -15.56 4.98 9.02
CA TYR A 319 -15.21 4.80 10.39
C TYR A 319 -13.76 5.22 10.70
N THR A 320 -13.71 6.31 11.46
CA THR A 320 -12.68 6.74 12.42
C THR A 320 -11.30 7.14 11.89
N ASN A 321 -11.23 8.35 11.34
CA ASN A 321 -10.35 9.28 12.06
C ASN A 321 -10.95 9.38 13.48
N ILE A 322 -10.29 8.79 14.48
CA ILE A 322 -10.79 8.71 15.88
C ILE A 322 -11.14 10.08 16.47
N CYS A 323 -10.71 11.15 15.80
CA CYS A 323 -10.96 12.54 16.12
C CYS A 323 -12.09 13.16 15.31
N ARG A 324 -12.79 12.38 14.48
CA ARG A 324 -13.92 12.77 13.64
C ARG A 324 -15.11 11.82 13.77
N ALA A 325 -15.07 10.89 14.71
CA ALA A 325 -16.16 9.96 14.97
C ALA A 325 -16.35 9.70 16.47
N THR A 326 -17.59 9.37 16.83
CA THR A 326 -17.97 8.99 18.20
C THR A 326 -17.47 7.58 18.53
N LYS A 327 -17.55 7.17 19.81
CA LYS A 327 -17.25 5.78 20.25
C LYS A 327 -18.02 4.70 19.47
N ASN A 328 -19.23 5.03 19.07
CA ASN A 328 -20.12 4.17 18.28
C ASN A 328 -20.10 4.55 16.81
N ASN A 329 -19.00 5.18 16.39
CA ASN A 329 -18.62 5.33 15.01
C ASN A 329 -19.50 6.31 14.20
N CYS A 330 -20.22 7.19 14.89
CA CYS A 330 -21.02 8.21 14.24
C CYS A 330 -20.14 9.39 13.80
N ALA A 331 -20.28 9.82 12.56
CA ALA A 331 -19.50 10.94 12.02
C ALA A 331 -19.78 12.24 12.78
N CYS A 332 -18.71 12.96 13.16
CA CYS A 332 -18.77 14.24 13.84
C CYS A 332 -18.86 15.42 12.84
N LYS A 333 -19.58 16.49 13.20
CA LYS A 333 -19.56 17.75 12.45
C LYS A 333 -18.16 18.33 12.43
N SER A 334 -17.74 18.85 11.28
CA SER A 334 -16.46 19.56 11.14
C SER A 334 -16.41 20.86 11.93
N SER A 335 -17.56 21.47 12.22
CA SER A 335 -17.71 22.62 13.10
C SER A 335 -19.07 22.57 13.80
N TRP A 336 -19.10 22.82 15.11
CA TRP A 336 -20.32 22.81 15.92
C TRP A 336 -20.19 23.73 17.14
N THR A 337 -21.31 24.08 17.78
CA THR A 337 -21.31 25.01 18.92
C THR A 337 -21.95 24.39 20.15
N TYR A 338 -21.30 24.56 21.31
CA TYR A 338 -21.83 24.10 22.60
C TYR A 338 -21.45 25.08 23.72
N ASN A 339 -22.43 25.54 24.49
CA ASN A 339 -22.26 26.58 25.52
C ASN A 339 -21.56 27.86 25.02
N GLY A 340 -21.87 28.30 23.79
CA GLY A 340 -21.32 29.53 23.20
C GLY A 340 -19.89 29.41 22.63
N ASN A 341 -19.24 28.24 22.77
CA ASN A 341 -17.94 27.97 22.17
C ASN A 341 -18.10 27.17 20.86
N THR A 342 -17.22 27.43 19.90
CA THR A 342 -17.15 26.66 18.64
C THR A 342 -16.08 25.57 18.76
N TYR A 343 -16.43 24.37 18.34
CA TYR A 343 -15.59 23.18 18.36
C TYR A 343 -15.49 22.59 16.96
N SER A 344 -14.45 21.80 16.70
CA SER A 344 -14.28 21.09 15.44
C SER A 344 -14.09 19.59 15.66
N TYR A 345 -14.93 18.80 14.99
CA TYR A 345 -14.96 17.34 15.12
C TYR A 345 -15.01 16.89 16.59
N CYS A 346 -14.16 15.95 17.00
CA CYS A 346 -13.97 15.57 18.40
C CYS A 346 -13.14 16.63 19.12
N ASP A 347 -13.76 17.29 20.09
CA ASP A 347 -13.14 18.37 20.84
C ASP A 347 -13.45 18.29 22.34
N ARG A 348 -12.73 19.07 23.13
CA ARG A 348 -12.84 19.07 24.58
C ARG A 348 -13.92 20.05 25.01
N THR A 349 -15.10 19.55 25.36
CA THR A 349 -16.21 20.38 25.84
C THR A 349 -16.21 20.64 27.35
N GLY A 350 -15.20 20.17 28.09
CA GLY A 350 -15.10 20.29 29.54
C GLY A 350 -13.67 20.36 30.10
N SER A 351 -13.51 20.10 31.39
CA SER A 351 -12.23 20.11 32.11
C SER A 351 -11.46 18.78 32.04
N SER A 352 -12.10 17.69 31.60
CA SER A 352 -11.48 16.39 31.37
C SER A 352 -10.85 16.29 29.98
N ASN A 353 -9.88 15.38 29.79
CA ASN A 353 -9.31 15.05 28.47
C ASN A 353 -10.25 14.21 27.58
N SER A 354 -11.50 14.00 27.99
CA SER A 354 -12.51 13.31 27.19
C SER A 354 -12.97 14.21 26.06
N LEU A 355 -12.93 13.69 24.84
CA LEU A 355 -13.45 14.40 23.68
C LEU A 355 -14.92 14.04 23.45
N SER A 356 -15.67 15.02 22.95
CA SER A 356 -17.05 14.89 22.53
C SER A 356 -17.18 15.54 21.15
N CYS A 357 -18.21 15.15 20.40
CA CYS A 357 -18.56 15.84 19.17
C CYS A 357 -20.06 15.91 18.97
N GLU A 358 -20.53 16.94 18.27
CA GLU A 358 -21.87 16.93 17.71
C GLU A 358 -21.90 16.03 16.46
N VAL A 359 -22.84 15.09 16.42
CA VAL A 359 -22.99 14.14 15.31
C VAL A 359 -23.49 14.89 14.06
N ALA A 360 -22.87 14.61 12.92
CA ALA A 360 -23.15 15.25 11.62
C ALA A 360 -24.60 15.02 11.17
N THR A 361 -25.06 13.77 11.28
CA THR A 361 -26.40 13.35 10.89
C THR A 361 -27.01 12.54 12.04
N PRO A 362 -27.71 13.18 13.01
CA PRO A 362 -28.26 12.48 14.17
C PRO A 362 -29.13 11.27 13.79
N GLY A 363 -29.91 11.37 12.73
CA GLY A 363 -30.78 10.27 12.26
C GLY A 363 -30.05 9.05 11.71
N SER A 364 -28.73 9.13 11.43
CA SER A 364 -27.93 7.98 10.98
C SER A 364 -27.16 7.31 12.12
N CYS A 365 -27.31 7.77 13.36
CA CYS A 365 -26.55 7.30 14.52
C CYS A 365 -27.50 6.71 15.55
N ALA A 366 -27.35 5.42 15.85
CA ALA A 366 -28.26 4.69 16.75
C ALA A 366 -28.35 5.34 18.14
N ASP A 367 -27.26 5.91 18.66
CA ASP A 367 -27.23 6.53 19.98
C ASP A 367 -27.87 7.92 20.05
N CYS A 368 -28.16 8.54 18.90
CA CYS A 368 -28.85 9.83 18.84
C CYS A 368 -30.39 9.67 18.89
N SER A 369 -30.91 8.45 18.88
CA SER A 369 -32.33 8.15 18.69
C SER A 369 -33.23 8.42 19.92
N SER A 370 -32.64 8.69 21.10
CA SER A 370 -33.36 8.66 22.38
C SER A 370 -33.80 10.00 22.94
N GLY A 371 -33.54 11.14 22.27
CA GLY A 371 -33.88 12.47 22.81
C GLY A 371 -34.25 13.49 21.75
N SER A 372 -35.35 14.22 21.98
CA SER A 372 -35.93 15.26 21.12
C SER A 372 -35.10 16.54 20.99
N SER A 373 -33.82 16.54 21.35
CA SER A 373 -32.94 17.69 21.15
C SER A 373 -32.35 17.68 19.73
N SER A 374 -32.47 18.80 19.03
CA SER A 374 -31.88 19.03 17.71
C SER A 374 -30.35 18.85 17.64
N THR A 375 -29.68 18.74 18.79
CA THR A 375 -28.23 18.54 18.93
C THR A 375 -27.95 17.19 19.59
N CYS A 376 -27.27 16.29 18.89
CA CYS A 376 -26.77 15.03 19.44
C CYS A 376 -25.27 15.15 19.68
N ILE A 377 -24.85 15.24 20.94
CA ILE A 377 -23.42 15.31 21.32
C ILE A 377 -23.04 14.01 22.01
N LEU A 378 -22.07 13.30 21.47
CA LEU A 378 -21.61 12.00 21.98
C LEU A 378 -20.12 12.02 22.27
N SER A 379 -19.67 11.13 23.14
CA SER A 379 -18.24 10.94 23.41
C SER A 379 -17.52 10.37 22.19
N CYS A 380 -16.33 10.88 21.95
CA CYS A 380 -15.43 10.40 20.90
C CYS A 380 -14.58 9.21 21.34
N THR A 381 -14.12 8.46 20.34
CA THR A 381 -13.19 7.35 20.53
C THR A 381 -11.79 7.85 20.87
N GLY A 382 -11.37 8.96 20.24
CA GLY A 382 -10.07 9.57 20.46
C GLY A 382 -9.93 10.32 21.78
N THR A 383 -8.69 10.38 22.27
CA THR A 383 -8.25 11.21 23.40
C THR A 383 -7.80 12.59 22.92
N ALA A 384 -7.78 13.59 23.81
CA ALA A 384 -7.26 14.92 23.49
C ALA A 384 -5.88 14.90 22.82
N ARG A 385 -4.98 14.02 23.30
CA ARG A 385 -3.65 13.84 22.72
C ARG A 385 -3.71 13.28 21.30
N GLN A 386 -4.50 12.23 21.08
CA GLN A 386 -4.65 11.64 19.75
C GLN A 386 -5.21 12.64 18.74
N CYS A 387 -6.01 13.61 19.18
CA CYS A 387 -6.69 14.55 18.30
C CYS A 387 -6.05 15.92 18.20
N GLU A 388 -4.79 16.04 18.64
CA GLU A 388 -4.05 17.30 18.67
C GLU A 388 -4.82 18.42 19.39
N LYS A 389 -5.72 18.05 20.31
CA LYS A 389 -6.46 19.01 21.12
C LYS A 389 -5.60 19.34 22.33
N SER A 390 -5.62 20.62 22.69
CA SER A 390 -4.96 21.12 23.90
C SER A 390 -5.28 20.21 25.09
N LEU A 391 -4.25 19.69 25.75
CA LEU A 391 -4.43 18.89 26.97
C LEU A 391 -5.08 19.76 28.06
N ALA A 392 -5.77 19.13 29.01
CA ALA A 392 -6.27 19.83 30.19
C ALA A 392 -5.12 20.63 30.86
N PRO A 393 -5.39 21.81 31.45
CA PRO A 393 -4.39 22.54 32.22
C PRO A 393 -3.67 21.61 33.21
N GLY A 394 -2.33 21.60 33.19
CA GLY A 394 -1.50 20.73 34.04
C GLY A 394 -0.83 19.53 33.34
N PHE A 395 -1.03 19.33 32.03
CA PHE A 395 -0.37 18.28 31.26
C PHE A 395 0.56 18.87 30.18
N SER A 396 1.82 18.42 30.13
CA SER A 396 2.83 18.85 29.16
C SER A 396 2.74 18.03 27.86
N ALA A 397 2.74 18.69 26.69
CA ALA A 397 2.88 18.02 25.40
C ALA A 397 4.37 17.69 25.12
N PRO A 398 4.69 16.54 24.50
CA PRO A 398 6.03 16.30 23.98
C PRO A 398 6.32 17.23 22.78
N PRO A 399 7.60 17.52 22.49
CA PRO A 399 7.98 18.42 21.40
C PRO A 399 7.56 17.87 20.02
N PRO A 400 7.25 18.74 19.05
CA PRO A 400 6.82 18.33 17.72
C PRO A 400 7.92 17.55 16.96
N PRO A 401 7.53 16.68 16.01
CA PRO A 401 8.48 15.95 15.16
C PRO A 401 9.42 16.91 14.42
N PRO A 402 10.74 16.62 14.34
CA PRO A 402 11.61 17.34 13.41
C PRO A 402 11.18 17.12 11.94
N PRO A 403 11.37 18.13 11.06
CA PRO A 403 11.08 18.01 9.63
C PRO A 403 11.95 16.93 8.96
N ARG A 404 11.35 16.17 8.03
CA ARG A 404 12.01 15.03 7.38
C ARG A 404 13.03 15.46 6.30
N PRO A 405 14.13 14.69 6.14
CA PRO A 405 15.01 14.80 4.98
C PRO A 405 14.26 14.46 3.68
N PRO A 406 14.69 15.01 2.53
CA PRO A 406 14.17 14.63 1.21
C PRO A 406 14.47 13.15 0.90
N SER A 407 13.58 12.50 0.16
CA SER A 407 13.74 11.12 -0.28
C SER A 407 15.04 10.94 -1.09
N PRO A 408 15.79 9.85 -0.89
CA PRO A 408 17.00 9.57 -1.66
C PRO A 408 16.66 9.35 -3.15
N PRO A 409 17.58 9.67 -4.07
CA PRO A 409 17.38 9.45 -5.50
C PRO A 409 17.19 7.96 -5.84
N PRO A 410 16.57 7.64 -7.00
CA PRO A 410 16.40 6.27 -7.47
C PRO A 410 17.75 5.54 -7.53
N LEU A 411 17.82 4.36 -6.94
CA LEU A 411 19.05 3.56 -6.92
C LEU A 411 19.38 3.03 -8.32
N PRO A 412 20.67 2.83 -8.62
CA PRO A 412 21.08 2.19 -9.87
C PRO A 412 20.48 0.78 -9.97
N PRO A 413 20.28 0.26 -11.20
CA PRO A 413 19.80 -1.10 -11.41
C PRO A 413 20.74 -2.11 -10.73
N PRO A 414 20.23 -3.31 -10.40
CA PRO A 414 21.05 -4.38 -9.86
C PRO A 414 22.36 -4.57 -10.63
N PRO A 415 23.47 -4.94 -9.94
CA PRO A 415 24.70 -5.27 -10.64
C PRO A 415 24.40 -6.33 -11.71
N PRO A 416 24.94 -6.16 -12.93
CA PRO A 416 24.65 -7.07 -14.03
C PRO A 416 25.06 -8.51 -13.65
N PRO A 417 24.41 -9.53 -14.23
CA PRO A 417 24.84 -10.92 -14.08
C PRO A 417 26.34 -11.05 -14.26
N ARG A 418 26.93 -12.02 -13.55
CA ARG A 418 28.35 -12.36 -13.72
C ARG A 418 28.67 -12.44 -15.21
N SER A 419 29.68 -11.72 -15.65
CA SER A 419 30.17 -11.85 -17.02
C SER A 419 30.78 -13.25 -17.20
N VAL A 420 30.14 -14.08 -18.02
CA VAL A 420 30.68 -15.36 -18.48
C VAL A 420 30.90 -15.31 -19.99
N PRO A 421 31.83 -16.12 -20.55
CA PRO A 421 32.00 -16.22 -21.99
C PRO A 421 30.68 -16.54 -22.71
N ALA A 422 30.44 -15.97 -23.89
CA ALA A 422 29.19 -16.16 -24.63
C ALA A 422 28.85 -17.63 -24.91
N ALA A 423 29.86 -18.49 -25.07
CA ALA A 423 29.67 -19.93 -25.26
C ALA A 423 29.05 -20.64 -24.02
N CYS A 424 29.20 -20.05 -22.83
CA CYS A 424 28.56 -20.55 -21.61
C CYS A 424 27.11 -20.10 -21.49
N GLN A 425 26.68 -19.08 -22.23
CA GLN A 425 25.33 -18.52 -22.13
C GLN A 425 24.31 -19.24 -23.01
N LYS A 426 24.75 -20.28 -23.74
CA LYS A 426 23.95 -20.98 -24.75
C LYS A 426 24.00 -22.49 -24.53
N SER A 427 22.85 -23.15 -24.62
CA SER A 427 22.79 -24.61 -24.72
C SER A 427 23.33 -25.08 -26.08
N ILE A 428 23.52 -26.39 -26.23
CA ILE A 428 23.98 -27.00 -27.49
C ILE A 428 23.02 -26.77 -28.67
N SER A 429 21.74 -26.51 -28.38
CA SER A 429 20.71 -26.20 -29.38
C SER A 429 20.66 -24.71 -29.75
N GLY A 430 21.49 -23.87 -29.12
CA GLY A 430 21.52 -22.43 -29.33
C GLY A 430 20.52 -21.63 -28.49
N CYS A 431 19.83 -22.29 -27.55
CA CYS A 431 18.93 -21.60 -26.61
C CYS A 431 19.70 -20.84 -25.54
N ASP A 432 19.20 -19.67 -25.15
CA ASP A 432 19.75 -18.90 -24.04
C ASP A 432 19.60 -19.66 -22.73
N CYS A 433 20.71 -19.85 -22.02
CA CYS A 433 20.71 -20.33 -20.64
C CYS A 433 20.33 -19.18 -19.71
N ARG A 434 19.55 -19.47 -18.67
CA ARG A 434 19.26 -18.50 -17.63
C ARG A 434 20.56 -18.10 -16.92
N SER A 435 20.68 -16.81 -16.63
CA SER A 435 21.81 -16.24 -15.89
C SER A 435 21.88 -16.78 -14.47
N THR A 436 20.74 -17.10 -13.85
CA THR A 436 20.68 -17.83 -12.59
C THR A 436 19.51 -18.82 -12.60
N TRP A 437 19.69 -20.00 -12.02
CA TRP A 437 18.67 -21.03 -11.88
C TRP A 437 18.97 -21.94 -10.69
N GLU A 438 17.95 -22.59 -10.13
CA GLU A 438 18.08 -23.47 -8.97
C GLU A 438 18.03 -24.94 -9.37
N TYR A 439 18.87 -25.76 -8.73
CA TYR A 439 18.79 -27.22 -8.78
C TYR A 439 19.23 -27.82 -7.46
N ASP A 440 18.40 -28.69 -6.90
CA ASP A 440 18.64 -29.37 -5.62
C ASP A 440 18.96 -28.41 -4.45
N GLY A 441 18.31 -27.22 -4.42
CA GLY A 441 18.56 -26.18 -3.42
C GLY A 441 19.82 -25.33 -3.66
N HIS A 442 20.56 -25.59 -4.73
CA HIS A 442 21.75 -24.83 -5.11
C HIS A 442 21.49 -23.91 -6.30
N TYR A 443 22.05 -22.70 -6.25
CA TYR A 443 21.97 -21.74 -7.34
C TYR A 443 23.15 -21.88 -8.30
N ASN A 444 22.81 -22.04 -9.56
CA ASN A 444 23.71 -22.22 -10.68
C ASN A 444 23.53 -21.08 -11.66
N SER A 445 24.52 -20.85 -12.52
CA SER A 445 24.50 -19.77 -13.48
C SER A 445 24.93 -20.25 -14.85
N TYR A 446 24.13 -19.92 -15.85
CA TYR A 446 24.37 -20.31 -17.23
C TYR A 446 24.63 -21.83 -17.35
N CYS A 447 25.59 -22.26 -18.16
CA CYS A 447 26.06 -23.64 -18.20
C CYS A 447 26.85 -24.02 -16.94
N ALA A 448 26.34 -24.97 -16.16
CA ALA A 448 26.94 -25.49 -14.93
C ALA A 448 26.86 -27.03 -14.88
N SER A 449 27.44 -27.62 -13.84
CA SER A 449 27.39 -29.06 -13.55
C SER A 449 27.00 -29.25 -12.07
N PRO A 450 25.72 -29.01 -11.73
CA PRO A 450 25.29 -29.06 -10.32
C PRO A 450 25.29 -30.47 -9.74
N ASP A 451 25.20 -31.49 -10.59
CA ASP A 451 25.15 -32.91 -10.24
C ASP A 451 26.48 -33.64 -10.50
N GLY A 452 27.51 -32.91 -10.94
CA GLY A 452 28.81 -33.48 -11.30
C GLY A 452 28.84 -34.18 -12.66
N ASP A 453 27.82 -34.05 -13.52
CA ASP A 453 27.89 -34.54 -14.92
C ASP A 453 29.08 -33.85 -15.64
N PRO A 454 29.96 -34.60 -16.32
CA PRO A 454 31.08 -34.00 -17.07
C PRO A 454 30.65 -33.04 -18.18
N ARG A 455 29.40 -33.14 -18.66
CA ARG A 455 28.79 -32.21 -19.60
C ARG A 455 28.02 -31.16 -18.83
N LEU A 456 28.37 -29.90 -19.07
CA LEU A 456 27.60 -28.80 -18.52
C LEU A 456 26.19 -28.81 -19.10
N TRP A 457 25.24 -28.34 -18.31
CA TRP A 457 23.87 -28.14 -18.69
C TRP A 457 23.32 -26.89 -18.01
N CYS A 458 22.18 -26.41 -18.48
CA CYS A 458 21.55 -25.20 -17.96
C CYS A 458 20.04 -25.29 -18.02
N GLN A 459 19.37 -24.48 -17.19
CA GLN A 459 17.97 -24.16 -17.41
C GLN A 459 17.87 -23.17 -18.57
N VAL A 460 17.13 -23.54 -19.63
CA VAL A 460 16.96 -22.65 -20.79
C VAL A 460 15.87 -21.61 -20.54
N SER A 461 15.99 -20.47 -21.22
CA SER A 461 14.99 -19.41 -21.21
C SER A 461 13.65 -19.93 -21.73
N TYR A 462 12.56 -19.40 -21.18
CA TYR A 462 11.19 -19.73 -21.61
C TYR A 462 10.89 -19.34 -23.07
N THR A 463 11.71 -18.47 -23.66
CA THR A 463 11.63 -18.07 -25.07
C THR A 463 12.23 -19.11 -26.02
N CYS A 464 12.95 -20.10 -25.51
CA CYS A 464 13.52 -21.20 -26.29
C CYS A 464 12.42 -22.12 -26.81
N ALA A 465 12.46 -22.47 -28.10
CA ALA A 465 11.44 -23.34 -28.72
C ALA A 465 11.35 -24.74 -28.08
N SER A 466 12.46 -25.20 -27.50
CA SER A 466 12.56 -26.50 -26.81
C SER A 466 12.37 -26.41 -25.29
N PHE A 467 11.94 -25.27 -24.77
CA PHE A 467 11.60 -25.12 -23.36
C PHE A 467 10.35 -25.95 -23.01
N ASN A 468 10.41 -26.69 -21.91
CA ASN A 468 9.31 -27.48 -21.37
C ASN A 468 9.30 -27.35 -19.84
N ASN A 469 8.16 -26.98 -19.24
CA ASN A 469 8.05 -26.83 -17.78
C ASN A 469 8.38 -28.12 -17.02
N SER A 470 8.10 -29.30 -17.58
CA SER A 470 8.42 -30.58 -16.95
C SER A 470 9.90 -30.94 -17.05
N ASN A 471 10.63 -30.37 -18.00
CA ASN A 471 12.07 -30.56 -18.17
C ASN A 471 12.69 -29.33 -18.85
N PRO A 472 12.96 -28.26 -18.09
CA PRO A 472 13.43 -26.99 -18.63
C PRO A 472 14.95 -26.98 -18.88
N TYR A 473 15.60 -28.14 -18.85
CA TYR A 473 17.05 -28.26 -18.86
C TYR A 473 17.58 -28.76 -20.20
N GLN A 474 18.75 -28.25 -20.58
CA GLN A 474 19.47 -28.71 -21.77
C GLN A 474 20.97 -28.76 -21.55
N TYR A 475 21.61 -29.74 -22.19
CA TYR A 475 23.06 -29.80 -22.25
C TYR A 475 23.63 -28.61 -23.02
N CYS A 476 24.79 -28.16 -22.57
CA CYS A 476 25.61 -27.17 -23.22
C CYS A 476 26.60 -27.83 -24.18
N SER A 477 27.40 -27.01 -24.88
CA SER A 477 28.43 -27.52 -25.79
C SER A 477 29.41 -28.45 -25.06
N ALA A 478 29.78 -29.57 -25.68
CA ALA A 478 30.80 -30.47 -25.12
C ALA A 478 32.22 -29.84 -25.11
N ALA A 479 32.41 -28.70 -25.77
CA ALA A 479 33.68 -27.98 -25.83
C ALA A 479 33.94 -27.09 -24.59
N ILE A 480 32.96 -26.90 -23.72
CA ILE A 480 33.08 -26.09 -22.50
C ILE A 480 33.06 -26.98 -21.24
N ASN A 481 33.69 -26.51 -20.17
CA ASN A 481 33.80 -27.23 -18.89
C ASN A 481 33.67 -26.26 -17.70
N THR A 482 33.59 -26.81 -16.48
CA THR A 482 33.35 -26.03 -15.26
C THR A 482 34.42 -24.98 -14.98
N SER A 483 35.68 -25.23 -15.35
CA SER A 483 36.75 -24.23 -15.19
C SER A 483 36.63 -23.06 -16.17
N TYR A 484 36.02 -23.28 -17.34
CA TYR A 484 35.78 -22.24 -18.34
C TYR A 484 34.55 -21.37 -18.03
N CYS A 485 33.43 -21.98 -17.62
CA CYS A 485 32.19 -21.26 -17.35
C CYS A 485 32.03 -20.78 -15.91
N GLY A 486 32.68 -21.44 -14.95
CA GLY A 486 32.29 -21.43 -13.54
C GLY A 486 31.02 -22.25 -13.32
N GLY A 487 30.86 -22.86 -12.14
CA GLY A 487 29.75 -23.77 -11.86
C GLY A 487 28.69 -23.15 -10.95
N GLU A 488 29.08 -22.90 -9.70
CA GLU A 488 28.14 -22.47 -8.66
C GLU A 488 28.18 -20.95 -8.47
N VAL A 489 27.01 -20.33 -8.29
CA VAL A 489 26.91 -18.93 -7.88
C VAL A 489 26.50 -18.91 -6.42
N TYR A 490 27.45 -18.49 -5.59
CA TYR A 490 27.13 -18.10 -4.23
C TYR A 490 26.57 -16.68 -4.29
N PHE A 491 25.27 -16.53 -4.05
CA PHE A 491 24.77 -15.24 -3.55
C PHE A 491 25.53 -14.99 -2.25
N SER A 492 26.47 -14.06 -2.28
CA SER A 492 27.43 -13.84 -1.19
C SER A 492 26.72 -13.86 0.18
N THR A 493 26.97 -14.90 0.96
CA THR A 493 26.48 -15.06 2.34
C THR A 493 27.24 -14.16 3.31
N LEU A 494 28.34 -13.57 2.87
CA LEU A 494 29.19 -12.71 3.68
C LEU A 494 29.10 -11.29 3.14
N ARG A 495 28.73 -10.34 4.02
CA ARG A 495 29.06 -8.94 3.80
C ARG A 495 30.56 -8.83 3.63
N SER A 496 31.01 -8.58 2.40
CA SER A 496 32.21 -7.77 2.26
C SER A 496 31.78 -6.38 2.72
N THR A 497 31.93 -6.09 4.02
CA THR A 497 31.75 -4.73 4.53
C THR A 497 32.57 -3.82 3.62
N PRO A 498 31.99 -2.75 3.04
CA PRO A 498 32.80 -1.74 2.41
C PRO A 498 33.83 -1.33 3.45
N LEU A 499 35.13 -1.50 3.14
CA LEU A 499 36.15 -1.03 4.07
C LEU A 499 35.80 0.42 4.41
N PRO A 500 35.67 0.79 5.71
CA PRO A 500 35.45 2.17 6.07
C PRO A 500 36.52 3.00 5.36
N PRO A 501 36.16 4.16 4.76
CA PRO A 501 37.11 4.99 4.06
C PRO A 501 38.33 5.20 4.97
N LEU A 502 39.51 4.86 4.44
CA LEU A 502 40.78 4.97 5.16
C LEU A 502 40.78 6.32 5.90
N PRO A 503 41.01 6.33 7.23
CA PRO A 503 41.07 7.59 7.95
C PRO A 503 42.11 8.48 7.28
N PRO A 504 41.81 9.78 7.08
CA PRO A 504 42.77 10.70 6.47
C PRO A 504 44.09 10.62 7.23
N PRO A 505 45.24 10.65 6.52
CA PRO A 505 46.55 10.43 7.12
C PRO A 505 46.73 11.30 8.36
N SER A 506 47.05 10.63 9.48
CA SER A 506 47.26 11.19 10.81
C SER A 506 48.11 12.46 10.73
N LEU A 507 47.47 13.62 10.90
CA LEU A 507 48.18 14.83 11.31
C LEU A 507 48.48 14.70 12.81
N THR A 508 49.76 14.86 13.12
CA THR A 508 50.38 14.77 14.46
C THR A 508 49.56 15.44 15.58
N PRO A 509 49.61 14.91 16.83
CA PRO A 509 48.80 15.42 17.93
C PRO A 509 49.13 16.88 18.26
N ARG A 510 48.11 17.75 18.20
CA ARG A 510 48.18 19.11 18.74
C ARG A 510 48.01 19.05 20.26
N PRO A 511 48.78 19.81 21.06
CA PRO A 511 48.63 19.82 22.52
C PRO A 511 47.23 20.29 22.94
N PRO A 512 46.73 19.85 24.11
CA PRO A 512 45.37 20.10 24.56
C PRO A 512 45.13 21.61 24.78
N PRO A 513 43.99 22.16 24.32
CA PRO A 513 43.63 23.54 24.64
C PRO A 513 43.31 23.67 26.14
N ALA A 514 43.72 24.81 26.71
CA ALA A 514 43.35 25.19 28.07
C ALA A 514 41.82 25.23 28.25
N LEU A 515 41.39 24.86 29.46
CA LEU A 515 39.99 24.79 29.89
C LEU A 515 39.22 26.09 29.58
N SER A 516 38.17 25.97 28.79
CA SER A 516 37.23 27.05 28.50
C SER A 516 36.37 27.40 29.73
N PRO A 517 36.03 28.69 29.93
CA PRO A 517 35.15 29.13 31.01
C PRO A 517 33.70 28.67 30.81
N PRO A 518 32.87 28.64 31.88
CA PRO A 518 31.51 28.12 31.84
C PRO A 518 30.60 28.90 30.89
N SER A 519 29.77 28.16 30.16
CA SER A 519 28.85 28.66 29.14
C SER A 519 27.81 29.64 29.70
N PRO A 520 27.45 30.70 28.94
CA PRO A 520 26.37 31.62 29.30
C PRO A 520 24.99 30.94 29.18
N PRO A 521 23.96 31.48 29.86
CA PRO A 521 22.62 30.90 29.88
C PRO A 521 21.96 30.82 28.48
N PRO A 522 20.97 29.93 28.30
CA PRO A 522 20.39 29.63 26.99
C PRO A 522 19.73 30.85 26.36
N ARG A 523 19.92 31.04 25.05
CA ARG A 523 19.16 32.04 24.29
C ARG A 523 17.68 31.62 24.20
N PRO A 524 16.76 32.61 24.14
CA PRO A 524 15.36 32.35 23.86
C PRO A 524 15.17 31.61 22.53
N PRO A 525 14.12 30.77 22.40
CA PRO A 525 13.86 29.99 21.19
C PRO A 525 13.63 30.89 19.98
N SER A 526 14.24 30.51 18.85
CA SER A 526 14.04 31.15 17.56
C SER A 526 12.58 31.02 17.09
N PRO A 527 12.00 32.05 16.45
CA PRO A 527 10.65 31.98 15.92
C PRO A 527 10.53 30.94 14.80
N PRO A 528 9.31 30.44 14.53
CA PRO A 528 9.06 29.38 13.55
C PRO A 528 9.55 29.76 12.15
N PRO A 529 10.01 28.79 11.32
CA PRO A 529 10.32 29.05 9.93
C PRO A 529 9.06 29.53 9.20
N ALA A 530 9.20 30.60 8.42
CA ALA A 530 8.11 31.13 7.62
C ALA A 530 7.61 30.06 6.62
N PRO A 531 6.30 30.04 6.30
CA PRO A 531 5.77 29.17 5.25
C PRO A 531 6.52 29.39 3.92
N PRO A 532 6.70 28.33 3.10
CA PRO A 532 7.36 28.46 1.82
C PRO A 532 6.65 29.51 0.98
N PRO A 533 7.39 30.40 0.30
CA PRO A 533 6.79 31.46 -0.49
C PRO A 533 5.91 30.87 -1.61
N PRO A 534 4.77 31.51 -1.93
CA PRO A 534 3.92 31.07 -3.02
C PRO A 534 4.71 30.99 -4.33
N VAL A 535 4.45 29.95 -5.13
CA VAL A 535 5.09 29.76 -6.44
C VAL A 535 4.74 30.94 -7.33
N VAL A 536 5.76 31.67 -7.77
CA VAL A 536 5.60 32.81 -8.67
C VAL A 536 5.69 32.32 -10.10
N TYR A 537 4.64 32.53 -10.88
CA TYR A 537 4.62 32.22 -12.31
C TYR A 537 5.11 33.43 -13.13
N VAL A 538 5.92 33.18 -14.15
CA VAL A 538 6.54 34.21 -14.99
C VAL A 538 5.87 34.35 -16.36
N ALA A 539 5.23 33.29 -16.86
CA ALA A 539 4.46 33.28 -18.11
C ALA A 539 3.36 32.23 -18.10
N GLU A 540 2.35 32.43 -18.95
CA GLU A 540 1.29 31.46 -19.24
C GLU A 540 1.11 31.29 -20.76
N VAL A 541 0.89 30.05 -21.18
CA VAL A 541 0.41 29.72 -22.53
C VAL A 541 -0.99 29.13 -22.39
N ARG A 542 -1.97 29.73 -23.05
CA ARG A 542 -3.34 29.21 -23.08
C ARG A 542 -3.58 28.45 -24.37
N GLY A 543 -4.44 27.45 -24.35
CA GLY A 543 -4.87 26.76 -25.55
C GLY A 543 -6.25 26.15 -25.37
N SER A 544 -6.84 25.74 -26.47
CA SER A 544 -8.11 25.04 -26.49
C SER A 544 -8.02 23.87 -27.45
N LEU A 545 -8.58 22.73 -27.06
CA LEU A 545 -8.52 21.50 -27.82
C LEU A 545 -9.92 20.92 -27.96
N THR A 546 -10.24 20.34 -29.11
CA THR A 546 -11.51 19.63 -29.31
C THR A 546 -11.25 18.14 -29.39
N LEU A 547 -11.89 17.38 -28.51
CA LEU A 547 -11.85 15.91 -28.49
C LEU A 547 -13.05 15.36 -29.25
N ASN A 548 -12.82 14.30 -30.04
CA ASN A 548 -13.90 13.46 -30.55
C ASN A 548 -14.42 12.54 -29.44
N ALA A 549 -15.17 13.12 -28.51
CA ALA A 549 -15.69 12.47 -27.33
C ALA A 549 -17.18 12.84 -27.13
N ALA A 550 -17.95 11.91 -26.56
CA ALA A 550 -19.39 12.11 -26.35
C ALA A 550 -19.65 13.13 -25.23
N CYS A 551 -20.52 14.10 -25.52
CA CYS A 551 -20.95 15.14 -24.57
C CYS A 551 -21.51 14.59 -23.25
N ALA A 552 -22.07 13.38 -23.25
CA ALA A 552 -22.57 12.71 -22.06
C ALA A 552 -21.49 12.54 -20.97
N LEU A 553 -20.21 12.47 -21.35
CA LEU A 553 -19.09 12.37 -20.40
C LEU A 553 -19.03 13.55 -19.43
N LEU A 554 -19.44 14.75 -19.86
CA LEU A 554 -19.41 15.95 -19.01
C LEU A 554 -20.60 16.02 -18.04
N SER A 555 -21.63 15.18 -18.23
CA SER A 555 -22.80 15.14 -17.35
C SER A 555 -22.55 14.34 -16.06
N ASN A 556 -21.50 13.52 -16.04
CA ASN A 556 -21.05 12.78 -14.86
C ASN A 556 -19.78 13.43 -14.29
N ALA A 557 -19.82 13.84 -13.02
CA ALA A 557 -18.69 14.50 -12.38
C ALA A 557 -17.43 13.60 -12.30
N ILE A 558 -17.61 12.28 -12.16
CA ILE A 558 -16.51 11.32 -12.08
C ILE A 558 -15.82 11.20 -13.44
N ASP A 559 -16.60 11.05 -14.52
CA ASP A 559 -16.05 10.95 -15.88
C ASP A 559 -15.41 12.27 -16.34
N ALA A 560 -16.01 13.41 -15.99
CA ALA A 560 -15.44 14.73 -16.25
C ALA A 560 -14.10 14.93 -15.51
N GLN A 561 -14.00 14.46 -14.26
CA GLN A 561 -12.76 14.52 -13.48
C GLN A 561 -11.69 13.57 -14.04
N ALA A 562 -12.07 12.36 -14.44
CA ALA A 562 -11.16 11.39 -15.06
C ALA A 562 -10.64 11.90 -16.42
N LEU A 563 -11.50 12.51 -17.22
CA LEU A 563 -11.13 13.15 -18.47
C LEU A 563 -10.15 14.32 -18.24
N ASN A 564 -10.42 15.17 -17.25
CA ASN A 564 -9.53 16.28 -16.89
C ASN A 564 -8.13 15.77 -16.52
N ALA A 565 -8.04 14.77 -15.63
CA ALA A 565 -6.77 14.19 -15.20
C ALA A 565 -6.00 13.52 -16.36
N SER A 566 -6.69 12.71 -17.18
CA SER A 566 -6.11 12.08 -18.36
C SER A 566 -5.58 13.12 -19.35
N LEU A 567 -6.36 14.18 -19.57
CA LEU A 567 -5.98 15.22 -20.51
C LEU A 567 -4.79 16.06 -20.01
N ALA A 568 -4.76 16.42 -18.73
CA ALA A 568 -3.63 17.14 -18.15
C ALA A 568 -2.33 16.33 -18.26
N SER A 569 -2.40 15.01 -18.05
CA SER A 569 -1.26 14.10 -18.20
C SER A 569 -0.77 14.02 -19.66
N GLU A 570 -1.68 13.88 -20.62
CA GLU A 570 -1.31 13.83 -22.04
C GLU A 570 -0.75 15.17 -22.54
N LEU A 571 -1.34 16.30 -22.11
CA LEU A 571 -0.80 17.63 -22.41
C LEU A 571 0.61 17.81 -21.83
N ALA A 572 0.86 17.39 -20.59
CA ALA A 572 2.18 17.45 -19.97
C ALA A 572 3.21 16.61 -20.75
N ARG A 573 2.81 15.39 -21.15
CA ARG A 573 3.65 14.48 -21.95
C ARG A 573 3.99 15.05 -23.31
N VAL A 574 2.99 15.49 -24.09
CA VAL A 574 3.19 15.98 -25.46
C VAL A 574 3.91 17.33 -25.49
N LEU A 575 3.63 18.22 -24.53
CA LEU A 575 4.31 19.51 -24.41
C LEU A 575 5.67 19.41 -23.71
N ALA A 576 6.06 18.21 -23.24
CA ALA A 576 7.30 17.95 -22.51
C ALA A 576 7.51 18.89 -21.31
N VAL A 577 6.44 19.14 -20.54
CA VAL A 577 6.46 19.95 -19.31
C VAL A 577 6.05 19.12 -18.09
N PRO A 578 6.49 19.48 -16.88
CA PRO A 578 5.99 18.84 -15.65
C PRO A 578 4.46 18.96 -15.55
N LEU A 579 3.81 17.92 -15.01
CA LEU A 579 2.35 17.92 -14.81
C LEU A 579 1.86 19.12 -13.99
N SER A 580 2.68 19.61 -13.04
CA SER A 580 2.39 20.78 -12.21
C SER A 580 2.26 22.09 -13.00
N TYR A 581 2.67 22.13 -14.27
CA TYR A 581 2.58 23.32 -15.12
C TYR A 581 1.23 23.36 -15.85
N VAL A 582 0.56 22.22 -16.02
CA VAL A 582 -0.64 22.09 -16.85
C VAL A 582 -1.90 22.15 -15.99
N ARG A 583 -2.87 22.96 -16.41
CA ARG A 583 -4.20 23.02 -15.80
C ARG A 583 -5.27 23.08 -16.87
N VAL A 584 -6.22 22.13 -16.86
CA VAL A 584 -7.46 22.25 -17.65
C VAL A 584 -8.36 23.25 -16.95
N THR A 585 -8.67 24.34 -17.62
CA THR A 585 -9.43 25.49 -17.09
C THR A 585 -10.93 25.41 -17.38
N GLY A 586 -11.34 24.62 -18.38
CA GLY A 586 -12.74 24.45 -18.73
C GLY A 586 -12.98 23.22 -19.60
N LEU A 587 -14.17 22.63 -19.48
CA LEU A 587 -14.69 21.60 -20.36
C LEU A 587 -16.08 22.04 -20.83
N ALA A 588 -16.32 22.10 -22.14
CA ALA A 588 -17.58 22.54 -22.73
C ALA A 588 -18.09 21.56 -23.80
N CYS A 589 -19.40 21.61 -24.06
CA CYS A 589 -20.08 20.69 -24.98
C CYS A 589 -20.31 21.29 -26.37
N GLY A 590 -19.84 20.58 -27.41
CA GLY A 590 -20.00 20.89 -28.84
C GLY A 590 -19.18 19.96 -29.74
N SER A 591 -18.92 18.72 -29.31
CA SER A 591 -17.57 18.08 -29.21
C SER A 591 -16.89 18.55 -27.92
N VAL A 592 -16.21 17.66 -27.17
CA VAL A 592 -15.67 18.09 -25.86
C VAL A 592 -14.52 19.07 -26.10
N VAL A 593 -14.78 20.35 -25.83
CA VAL A 593 -13.79 21.42 -25.93
C VAL A 593 -13.15 21.57 -24.56
N ALA A 594 -11.83 21.39 -24.49
CA ALA A 594 -11.05 21.54 -23.28
C ALA A 594 -10.12 22.75 -23.40
N ASP A 595 -10.38 23.75 -22.57
CA ASP A 595 -9.49 24.89 -22.40
C ASP A 595 -8.43 24.52 -21.38
N TYR A 596 -7.17 24.86 -21.65
CA TYR A 596 -6.07 24.59 -20.74
C TYR A 596 -5.09 25.76 -20.68
N THR A 597 -4.32 25.80 -19.60
CA THR A 597 -3.22 26.74 -19.38
C THR A 597 -1.98 25.98 -18.98
N VAL A 598 -0.84 26.38 -19.53
CA VAL A 598 0.50 25.96 -19.10
C VAL A 598 1.18 27.15 -18.41
N ALA A 599 1.35 27.06 -17.09
CA ALA A 599 1.92 28.11 -16.27
C ALA A 599 3.38 27.79 -15.89
N PHE A 600 4.29 28.70 -16.23
CA PHE A 600 5.74 28.53 -16.05
C PHE A 600 6.20 29.22 -14.77
N PRO A 601 6.80 28.50 -13.81
CA PRO A 601 7.32 29.10 -12.58
C PRO A 601 8.61 29.89 -12.83
N SER A 602 9.04 30.67 -11.84
CA SER A 602 10.34 31.33 -11.82
C SER A 602 11.47 30.32 -12.08
N GLY A 603 12.32 30.60 -13.07
CA GLY A 603 13.39 29.72 -13.54
C GLY A 603 13.15 29.12 -14.94
N ALA A 604 11.94 29.20 -15.47
CA ALA A 604 11.67 28.88 -16.87
C ALA A 604 12.33 29.89 -17.82
N THR A 605 12.80 29.41 -18.97
CA THR A 605 13.46 30.22 -20.00
C THR A 605 12.49 30.64 -21.10
N ALA A 606 12.75 31.77 -21.76
CA ALA A 606 11.95 32.21 -22.90
C ALA A 606 11.88 31.17 -24.04
N SER A 607 12.94 30.39 -24.24
CA SER A 607 12.97 29.30 -25.24
C SER A 607 12.03 28.15 -24.86
N GLN A 608 11.92 27.78 -23.59
CA GLN A 608 10.93 26.79 -23.12
C GLN A 608 9.50 27.28 -23.35
N VAL A 609 9.20 28.54 -23.04
CA VAL A 609 7.88 29.13 -23.26
C VAL A 609 7.52 29.15 -24.75
N LEU A 610 8.47 29.53 -25.61
CA LEU A 610 8.29 29.53 -27.07
C LEU A 610 8.14 28.13 -27.65
N ALA A 611 8.90 27.15 -27.16
CA ALA A 611 8.80 25.76 -27.59
C ALA A 611 7.41 25.19 -27.28
N VAL A 612 6.90 25.42 -26.07
CA VAL A 612 5.55 25.00 -25.68
C VAL A 612 4.49 25.75 -26.49
N SER A 613 4.61 27.07 -26.66
CA SER A 613 3.68 27.84 -27.49
C SER A 613 3.61 27.30 -28.93
N SER A 614 4.76 26.94 -29.51
CA SER A 614 4.82 26.35 -30.86
C SER A 614 4.19 24.94 -30.88
N ALA A 615 4.48 24.10 -29.88
CA ALA A 615 3.93 22.76 -29.77
C ALA A 615 2.40 22.76 -29.54
N THR A 616 1.86 23.76 -28.83
CA THR A 616 0.41 23.89 -28.62
C THR A 616 -0.36 24.11 -29.93
N ALA A 617 0.28 24.67 -30.97
CA ALA A 617 -0.34 24.83 -32.27
C ALA A 617 -0.46 23.50 -33.05
N SER A 618 0.32 22.47 -32.68
CA SER A 618 0.39 21.17 -33.37
C SER A 618 -0.16 19.99 -32.57
N LEU A 619 -1.03 20.23 -31.57
CA LEU A 619 -1.56 19.16 -30.70
C LEU A 619 -2.59 18.26 -31.37
N SER A 620 -3.23 18.71 -32.46
CA SER A 620 -4.19 17.92 -33.21
C SER A 620 -3.57 16.59 -33.67
N GLY A 621 -4.21 15.46 -33.35
CA GLY A 621 -3.70 14.12 -33.65
C GLY A 621 -2.57 13.60 -32.76
N GLN A 622 -1.99 14.40 -31.85
CA GLN A 622 -0.94 13.95 -30.92
C GLN A 622 -1.48 13.57 -29.53
N ILE A 623 -2.64 14.10 -29.18
CA ILE A 623 -3.32 13.82 -27.91
C ILE A 623 -4.37 12.74 -28.15
N SER A 624 -4.20 11.61 -27.45
CA SER A 624 -5.18 10.52 -27.40
C SER A 624 -5.48 10.18 -25.95
N THR A 625 -6.75 10.27 -25.57
CA THR A 625 -7.22 9.86 -24.25
C THR A 625 -8.06 8.59 -24.39
N SER A 626 -8.32 7.88 -23.28
CA SER A 626 -9.27 6.76 -23.26
C SER A 626 -10.69 7.15 -23.68
N TYR A 627 -10.99 8.45 -23.75
CA TYR A 627 -12.31 8.99 -24.08
C TYR A 627 -12.41 9.53 -25.51
N GLY A 628 -11.29 9.61 -26.24
CA GLY A 628 -11.24 10.12 -27.61
C GLY A 628 -9.91 10.81 -27.95
N ALA A 629 -9.67 10.96 -29.24
CA ALA A 629 -8.50 11.68 -29.78
C ALA A 629 -8.82 13.16 -30.02
N ALA A 630 -7.81 14.01 -29.91
CA ALA A 630 -7.88 15.42 -30.29
C ALA A 630 -8.02 15.56 -31.81
N ILE A 631 -9.10 16.22 -32.25
CA ILE A 631 -9.41 16.46 -33.66
C ILE A 631 -9.08 17.88 -34.11
N SER A 632 -9.00 18.82 -33.17
CA SER A 632 -8.49 20.16 -33.45
C SER A 632 -7.83 20.75 -32.20
N SER A 633 -6.87 21.64 -32.42
CA SER A 633 -6.19 22.40 -31.38
C SER A 633 -6.04 23.84 -31.82
N SER A 634 -6.16 24.75 -30.87
CA SER A 634 -5.85 26.17 -31.05
C SER A 634 -4.91 26.62 -29.94
N SER A 635 -3.86 27.34 -30.34
CA SER A 635 -2.95 27.99 -29.40
C SER A 635 -3.45 29.41 -29.13
N GLY A 636 -3.60 29.75 -27.86
CA GLY A 636 -3.77 31.12 -27.40
C GLY A 636 -2.43 31.84 -27.29
N GLY A 637 -2.46 33.17 -27.22
CA GLY A 637 -1.24 33.97 -27.08
C GLY A 637 -0.47 33.69 -25.77
N VAL A 638 0.85 33.83 -25.83
CA VAL A 638 1.71 33.81 -24.64
C VAL A 638 1.45 35.07 -23.81
N THR A 639 1.12 34.92 -22.54
CA THR A 639 0.99 36.03 -21.59
C THR A 639 2.20 36.05 -20.66
N VAL A 640 3.07 37.04 -20.81
CA VAL A 640 4.23 37.22 -19.92
C VAL A 640 3.80 38.05 -18.71
N MET A 641 3.86 37.47 -17.52
CA MET A 641 3.46 38.13 -16.28
C MET A 641 4.63 38.89 -15.63
N GLN A 642 5.85 38.37 -15.77
CA GLN A 642 7.06 38.95 -15.17
C GLN A 642 8.24 38.90 -16.14
N SER A 643 8.29 39.87 -17.06
CA SER A 643 9.29 39.92 -18.13
C SER A 643 10.74 39.99 -17.63
N SER A 644 10.99 40.66 -16.50
CA SER A 644 12.34 40.77 -15.91
C SER A 644 12.89 39.44 -15.39
N LEU A 645 12.03 38.51 -14.97
CA LEU A 645 12.45 37.17 -14.51
C LEU A 645 12.57 36.18 -15.67
N LEU A 646 11.76 36.36 -16.72
CA LEU A 646 11.76 35.49 -17.89
C LEU A 646 12.89 35.82 -18.89
N CYS A 647 13.29 37.09 -18.94
CA CYS A 647 14.25 37.63 -19.91
C CYS A 647 15.43 38.30 -19.19
N PRO A 648 16.42 37.53 -18.69
CA PRO A 648 17.62 38.10 -18.09
C PRO A 648 18.35 39.06 -19.04
N ALA A 649 19.09 40.03 -18.48
CA ALA A 649 19.89 40.97 -19.27
C ALA A 649 20.85 40.22 -20.21
N GLY A 650 20.78 40.53 -21.51
CA GLY A 650 21.55 39.85 -22.56
C GLY A 650 20.78 38.80 -23.36
N THR A 651 19.52 38.51 -23.00
CA THR A 651 18.65 37.64 -23.83
C THR A 651 18.37 38.31 -25.17
N ALA A 652 18.54 37.56 -26.28
CA ALA A 652 18.24 38.07 -27.61
C ALA A 652 16.75 38.47 -27.73
N PRO A 653 16.42 39.56 -28.43
CA PRO A 653 15.04 39.97 -28.63
C PRO A 653 14.20 38.86 -29.26
N SER A 654 13.01 38.61 -28.73
CA SER A 654 12.04 37.66 -29.27
C SER A 654 10.61 38.18 -29.07
N SER A 655 9.61 37.48 -29.59
CA SER A 655 8.20 37.80 -29.35
C SER A 655 7.80 37.75 -27.87
N VAL A 656 8.58 37.04 -27.03
CA VAL A 656 8.37 36.90 -25.58
C VAL A 656 9.27 37.84 -24.77
N CYS A 657 10.43 38.22 -25.33
CA CYS A 657 11.38 39.15 -24.73
C CYS A 657 11.57 40.37 -25.65
N PRO A 658 10.76 41.44 -25.50
CA PRO A 658 10.97 42.65 -26.28
C PRO A 658 12.36 43.21 -25.98
N GLY A 659 13.12 43.53 -27.04
CA GLY A 659 14.48 44.05 -26.91
C GLY A 659 14.53 45.29 -26.03
N SER A 660 15.57 45.40 -25.21
CA SER A 660 15.77 46.55 -24.33
C SER A 660 15.63 47.85 -25.14
N PRO A 661 14.76 48.79 -24.73
CA PRO A 661 14.67 50.07 -25.42
C PRO A 661 16.06 50.75 -25.41
N PRO A 662 16.43 51.48 -26.47
CA PRO A 662 17.70 52.20 -26.51
C PRO A 662 17.84 53.09 -25.26
N PRO A 663 19.06 53.20 -24.68
CA PRO A 663 19.28 53.98 -23.47
C PRO A 663 18.73 55.38 -23.68
N SER A 664 17.75 55.76 -22.86
CA SER A 664 17.14 57.07 -22.94
C SER A 664 18.23 58.14 -22.72
N PRO A 665 18.27 59.22 -23.53
CA PRO A 665 19.18 60.33 -23.29
C PRO A 665 18.97 60.88 -21.87
N ARG A 666 20.09 61.24 -21.24
CA ARG A 666 20.21 61.66 -19.83
C ARG A 666 19.12 62.69 -19.49
N PRO A 667 18.27 62.45 -18.47
CA PRO A 667 17.19 63.36 -18.13
C PRO A 667 17.76 64.71 -17.64
N PRO A 668 17.24 65.86 -18.11
CA PRO A 668 17.39 67.11 -17.38
C PRO A 668 16.67 67.02 -16.03
N SER A 669 17.17 67.79 -15.06
CA SER A 669 16.74 67.83 -13.67
C SER A 669 15.20 67.87 -13.51
N PRO A 670 14.64 67.20 -12.49
CA PRO A 670 13.19 67.03 -12.35
C PRO A 670 12.48 68.36 -12.10
N PRO A 671 11.38 68.65 -12.83
CA PRO A 671 10.42 69.69 -12.45
C PRO A 671 9.60 69.26 -11.22
N ALA A 672 9.07 70.24 -10.50
CA ALA A 672 8.25 70.08 -9.31
C ALA A 672 7.04 69.12 -9.51
N PRO A 673 6.62 68.38 -8.47
CA PRO A 673 5.56 67.40 -8.57
C PRO A 673 4.19 68.05 -8.86
N PRO A 674 3.35 67.42 -9.71
CA PRO A 674 1.99 67.90 -9.98
C PRO A 674 1.01 67.58 -8.83
N PRO A 675 -0.07 68.35 -8.70
CA PRO A 675 -1.06 68.19 -7.63
C PRO A 675 -1.82 66.86 -7.73
N SER A 676 -2.14 66.31 -6.56
CA SER A 676 -2.80 65.02 -6.38
C SER A 676 -4.20 64.95 -7.02
N PRO A 677 -4.62 63.78 -7.56
CA PRO A 677 -5.95 63.62 -8.16
C PRO A 677 -7.07 63.65 -7.09
N PRO A 678 -8.26 64.15 -7.44
CA PRO A 678 -9.36 64.33 -6.50
C PRO A 678 -9.95 63.00 -6.05
N LYS A 679 -10.18 62.88 -4.74
CA LYS A 679 -10.79 61.71 -4.09
C LYS A 679 -12.19 61.45 -4.65
N ALA A 680 -12.42 60.23 -5.14
CA ALA A 680 -13.72 59.76 -5.58
C ALA A 680 -14.78 59.92 -4.49
N THR A 681 -15.87 60.60 -4.83
CA THR A 681 -16.92 61.00 -3.89
C THR A 681 -17.82 59.82 -3.51
N LYS A 682 -18.30 59.83 -2.27
CA LYS A 682 -19.13 58.79 -1.61
C LYS A 682 -20.37 58.33 -2.41
N ARG A 683 -20.80 59.04 -3.46
CA ARG A 683 -21.97 58.67 -4.27
C ARG A 683 -21.75 57.46 -5.19
N GLN A 684 -20.52 57.20 -5.65
CA GLN A 684 -20.26 56.02 -6.51
C GLN A 684 -20.31 54.68 -5.75
N LYS A 685 -19.99 54.68 -4.45
CA LYS A 685 -20.01 53.45 -3.64
C LYS A 685 -21.44 52.97 -3.31
N LEU A 686 -22.43 53.86 -3.28
CA LEU A 686 -23.81 53.51 -2.97
C LEU A 686 -24.53 52.87 -4.18
N ALA A 687 -24.23 53.31 -5.40
CA ALA A 687 -24.83 52.77 -6.62
C ALA A 687 -24.43 51.30 -6.88
N ILE A 688 -23.18 50.94 -6.56
CA ILE A 688 -22.68 49.56 -6.72
C ILE A 688 -23.35 48.61 -5.72
N ILE A 689 -23.58 49.04 -4.48
CA ILE A 689 -24.22 48.21 -3.45
C ILE A 689 -25.68 47.91 -3.80
N ILE A 690 -26.42 48.91 -4.34
CA ILE A 690 -27.81 48.72 -4.76
C ILE A 690 -27.91 47.76 -5.96
N GLY A 691 -26.97 47.84 -6.92
CA GLY A 691 -26.93 46.92 -8.07
C GLY A 691 -26.75 45.45 -7.67
N VAL A 692 -25.88 45.18 -6.68
CA VAL A 692 -25.65 43.80 -6.19
C VAL A 692 -26.86 43.25 -5.43
N ALA A 693 -27.54 44.08 -4.64
CA ALA A 693 -28.73 43.66 -3.91
C ALA A 693 -29.89 43.28 -4.84
N VAL A 694 -30.13 44.06 -5.90
CA VAL A 694 -31.20 43.79 -6.87
C VAL A 694 -30.89 42.52 -7.69
N ALA A 695 -29.64 42.33 -8.10
CA ALA A 695 -29.23 41.11 -8.82
C ALA A 695 -29.41 39.84 -7.96
N GLY A 696 -29.11 39.93 -6.65
CA GLY A 696 -29.29 38.82 -5.72
C GLY A 696 -30.76 38.42 -5.54
N VAL A 697 -31.67 39.39 -5.46
CA VAL A 697 -33.11 39.13 -5.34
C VAL A 697 -33.67 38.49 -6.62
N VAL A 698 -33.25 38.96 -7.80
CA VAL A 698 -33.68 38.37 -9.08
C VAL A 698 -33.19 36.92 -9.21
N ALA A 699 -31.94 36.63 -8.84
CA ALA A 699 -31.41 35.28 -8.85
C ALA A 699 -32.17 34.35 -7.89
N LEU A 700 -32.51 34.83 -6.69
CA LEU A 700 -33.29 34.07 -5.71
C LEU A 700 -34.69 33.71 -6.24
N VAL A 701 -35.36 34.66 -6.88
CA VAL A 701 -36.69 34.43 -7.49
C VAL A 701 -36.59 33.38 -8.60
N ILE A 702 -35.58 33.45 -9.47
CA ILE A 702 -35.38 32.45 -10.54
C ILE A 702 -35.19 31.05 -9.95
N VAL A 703 -34.36 30.91 -8.91
CA VAL A 703 -34.10 29.62 -8.24
C VAL A 703 -35.38 29.06 -7.61
N LEU A 704 -36.16 29.89 -6.91
CA LEU A 704 -37.43 29.47 -6.32
C LEU A 704 -38.45 29.04 -7.39
N THR A 705 -38.48 29.73 -8.54
CA THR A 705 -39.38 29.39 -9.65
C THR A 705 -39.00 28.04 -10.27
N LEU A 706 -37.70 27.75 -10.42
CA LEU A 706 -37.20 26.46 -10.91
C LEU A 706 -37.49 25.32 -9.94
N LEU A 707 -37.34 25.55 -8.63
CA LEU A 707 -37.70 24.57 -7.60
C LEU A 707 -39.19 24.21 -7.64
N VAL A 708 -40.06 25.21 -7.74
CA VAL A 708 -41.52 24.97 -7.88
C VAL A 708 -41.83 24.19 -9.16
N TYR A 709 -41.18 24.54 -10.28
CA TYR A 709 -41.32 23.82 -11.54
C TYR A 709 -40.89 22.34 -11.42
N CYS A 710 -39.75 22.06 -10.77
CA CYS A 710 -39.28 20.70 -10.52
C CYS A 710 -40.26 19.89 -9.66
N ILE A 711 -40.81 20.48 -8.60
CA ILE A 711 -41.80 19.82 -7.73
C ILE A 711 -43.07 19.46 -8.50
N ILE A 712 -43.56 20.36 -9.37
CA ILE A 712 -44.74 20.11 -10.22
C ILE A 712 -44.44 18.96 -11.21
N ARG A 713 -43.23 18.92 -11.78
CA ARG A 713 -42.85 17.86 -12.74
C ARG A 713 -42.74 16.49 -12.06
N MET A 714 -42.18 16.42 -10.86
CA MET A 714 -42.09 15.17 -10.08
C MET A 714 -43.47 14.64 -9.68
N LYS A 715 -44.42 15.52 -9.31
CA LYS A 715 -45.80 15.09 -9.04
C LYS A 715 -46.51 14.50 -10.26
N LYS A 716 -46.25 15.02 -11.47
CA LYS A 716 -46.80 14.44 -12.71
C LYS A 716 -46.21 13.08 -13.04
N ALA A 717 -44.91 12.86 -12.81
CA ALA A 717 -44.25 11.57 -13.05
C ALA A 717 -44.81 10.46 -12.12
N ASN A 718 -45.08 10.79 -10.86
CA ASN A 718 -45.63 9.83 -9.90
C ASN A 718 -47.09 9.42 -10.21
N HIS A 719 -47.85 10.25 -10.93
CA HIS A 719 -49.21 9.88 -11.35
C HIS A 719 -49.27 8.92 -12.53
N LEU A 720 -48.23 8.85 -13.38
CA LEU A 720 -48.17 7.89 -14.50
C LEU A 720 -47.66 6.51 -14.07
N ALA A 721 -46.90 6.40 -12.97
CA ALA A 721 -46.37 5.14 -12.49
C ALA A 721 -47.41 4.23 -11.79
N ASN A 722 -48.56 4.79 -11.36
CA ASN A 722 -49.57 4.05 -10.58
C ASN A 722 -50.68 3.38 -11.42
N HIS A 723 -50.62 3.42 -12.75
CA HIS A 723 -51.67 2.85 -13.62
C HIS A 723 -51.38 1.46 -14.20
N HIS A 724 -50.28 0.79 -13.83
CA HIS A 724 -49.85 -0.48 -14.44
C HIS A 724 -49.85 -1.71 -13.51
N HIS A 725 -50.57 -1.70 -12.38
CA HIS A 725 -50.55 -2.83 -11.43
C HIS A 725 -51.92 -3.34 -10.97
N ASN A 726 -52.93 -3.35 -11.84
CA ASN A 726 -54.16 -4.11 -11.61
C ASN A 726 -54.75 -4.56 -12.94
N ASN A 727 -54.45 -5.79 -13.37
CA ASN A 727 -55.34 -6.65 -14.18
C ASN A 727 -54.62 -7.96 -14.56
N ALA A 728 -54.86 -9.03 -13.80
CA ALA A 728 -54.73 -10.41 -14.29
C ALA A 728 -55.51 -11.39 -13.38
N HIS A 729 -56.83 -11.38 -13.49
CA HIS A 729 -57.66 -12.54 -13.15
C HIS A 729 -58.48 -12.92 -14.38
N GLY A 730 -58.28 -14.14 -14.88
CA GLY A 730 -59.06 -14.72 -15.96
C GLY A 730 -58.69 -16.18 -16.17
N GLN A 731 -59.45 -17.10 -15.54
CA GLN A 731 -59.65 -18.45 -16.06
C GLN A 731 -60.45 -18.38 -17.37
N PRO A 732 -60.36 -19.38 -18.28
CA PRO A 732 -61.35 -20.47 -18.30
C PRO A 732 -60.76 -21.82 -18.85
N PRO A 733 -61.52 -22.83 -19.35
CA PRO A 733 -61.82 -24.07 -18.64
C PRO A 733 -61.28 -25.36 -19.31
N LEU A 734 -61.47 -26.47 -18.57
CA LEU A 734 -61.23 -27.90 -18.81
C LEU A 734 -61.42 -28.42 -20.26
N THR A 735 -60.58 -29.39 -20.69
CA THR A 735 -60.99 -30.69 -21.29
C THR A 735 -59.81 -31.64 -21.59
N GLY A 736 -60.00 -32.95 -21.34
CA GLY A 736 -59.23 -34.10 -21.85
C GLY A 736 -57.98 -34.48 -21.02
N GLY A 737 -57.79 -35.68 -20.47
CA GLY A 737 -58.30 -37.01 -20.80
C GLY A 737 -57.11 -37.90 -21.19
N GLY A 738 -56.57 -38.71 -20.27
CA GLY A 738 -55.48 -39.64 -20.56
C GLY A 738 -55.06 -40.50 -19.35
N LYS A 739 -55.38 -41.80 -19.43
CA LYS A 739 -55.18 -42.87 -18.44
C LYS A 739 -53.70 -43.28 -18.27
N VAL A 740 -53.32 -43.84 -17.12
CA VAL A 740 -53.03 -45.29 -16.88
C VAL A 740 -52.18 -45.52 -15.59
N ALA A 741 -52.78 -46.33 -14.68
CA ALA A 741 -52.27 -47.33 -13.71
C ALA A 741 -51.20 -47.03 -12.60
N PRO A 742 -51.39 -47.60 -11.38
CA PRO A 742 -50.48 -47.46 -10.23
C PRO A 742 -49.71 -48.75 -9.83
N GLU A 743 -48.73 -48.53 -8.93
CA GLU A 743 -48.07 -49.47 -7.98
C GLU A 743 -47.04 -50.51 -8.51
N PRO A 744 -46.07 -51.01 -7.67
CA PRO A 744 -46.18 -51.25 -6.22
C PRO A 744 -45.03 -50.77 -5.31
N GLN A 745 -45.40 -50.62 -4.03
CA GLN A 745 -44.51 -50.54 -2.87
C GLN A 745 -43.82 -51.89 -2.58
N ALA A 746 -42.60 -51.82 -2.04
CA ALA A 746 -41.96 -52.94 -1.36
C ALA A 746 -41.39 -52.50 0.00
N GLN A 747 -41.46 -53.41 0.96
CA GLN A 747 -41.35 -53.27 2.40
C GLN A 747 -40.02 -53.85 2.96
N TYR A 748 -39.48 -53.17 3.99
CA TYR A 748 -38.67 -53.65 5.15
C TYR A 748 -37.26 -54.27 4.94
N PRO A 749 -36.37 -54.39 5.98
CA PRO A 749 -36.56 -54.16 7.44
C PRO A 749 -35.47 -53.32 8.18
N ALA A 750 -35.75 -53.03 9.47
CA ALA A 750 -34.82 -52.51 10.48
C ALA A 750 -33.72 -53.52 10.88
N PRO A 751 -32.62 -53.10 11.54
CA PRO A 751 -32.59 -53.17 13.02
C PRO A 751 -31.67 -52.15 13.74
N GLY A 752 -31.86 -52.03 15.07
CA GLY A 752 -30.74 -51.78 16.00
C GLY A 752 -30.88 -50.55 16.90
N ALA A 753 -31.37 -50.78 18.13
CA ALA A 753 -31.33 -49.83 19.22
C ALA A 753 -29.91 -49.71 19.81
N ALA A 754 -29.48 -48.47 20.11
CA ALA A 754 -28.33 -48.17 20.98
C ALA A 754 -28.65 -46.95 21.87
N ALA A 755 -28.08 -46.97 23.08
CA ALA A 755 -28.44 -46.21 24.27
C ALA A 755 -28.31 -44.66 24.19
N PRO A 756 -29.01 -43.90 25.07
CA PRO A 756 -28.94 -42.44 25.10
C PRO A 756 -27.70 -41.91 25.83
N PRO A 757 -27.09 -40.78 25.38
CA PRO A 757 -26.14 -40.01 26.18
C PRO A 757 -26.84 -39.07 27.18
N PRO A 758 -26.17 -38.69 28.29
CA PRO A 758 -26.79 -37.90 29.36
C PRO A 758 -26.91 -36.40 29.02
N ALA A 759 -27.92 -35.79 29.64
CA ALA A 759 -28.34 -34.39 29.51
C ALA A 759 -27.30 -33.37 30.05
N PRO A 760 -27.40 -32.08 29.62
CA PRO A 760 -26.36 -31.08 29.85
C PRO A 760 -26.48 -30.38 31.21
N GLY A 761 -25.33 -30.20 31.87
CA GLY A 761 -25.17 -29.40 33.07
C GLY A 761 -25.11 -27.90 32.77
N VAL A 762 -25.99 -27.15 33.43
CA VAL A 762 -26.08 -25.69 33.47
C VAL A 762 -24.96 -25.14 34.35
N GLY A 763 -24.22 -24.14 33.86
CA GLY A 763 -23.21 -23.43 34.63
C GLY A 763 -22.82 -22.11 33.97
N GLY A 764 -23.63 -21.08 34.19
CA GLY A 764 -23.25 -19.70 33.88
C GLY A 764 -22.43 -19.09 35.01
N MET A 765 -21.32 -18.43 34.68
CA MET A 765 -20.74 -17.36 35.49
C MET A 765 -20.07 -16.35 34.56
N GLY A 766 -20.59 -15.12 34.58
CA GLY A 766 -19.90 -13.95 34.07
C GLY A 766 -18.84 -13.49 35.06
N MET A 767 -17.74 -12.97 34.54
CA MET A 767 -16.71 -12.29 35.31
C MET A 767 -16.36 -10.99 34.59
N GLY A 768 -16.88 -9.88 35.11
CA GLY A 768 -16.32 -8.56 34.87
C GLY A 768 -15.13 -8.36 35.80
N MET A 769 -14.02 -7.83 35.28
CA MET A 769 -12.89 -7.41 36.09
C MET A 769 -12.83 -5.88 36.15
N GLY A 770 -13.20 -5.35 37.32
CA GLY A 770 -12.89 -3.99 37.72
C GLY A 770 -11.53 -3.95 38.40
N MET A 771 -10.69 -2.99 38.02
CA MET A 771 -9.43 -2.70 38.70
C MET A 771 -9.69 -1.89 39.97
N GLY A 772 -9.07 -2.31 41.08
CA GLY A 772 -8.94 -1.53 42.31
C GLY A 772 -7.53 -1.67 42.86
N MET A 773 -6.76 -0.58 42.82
CA MET A 773 -5.47 -0.44 43.52
C MET A 773 -5.70 0.12 44.92
N ALA A 774 -5.01 -0.43 45.94
CA ALA A 774 -4.51 0.32 47.10
C ALA A 774 -3.45 -0.51 47.88
N PRO A 775 -2.55 0.14 48.64
CA PRO A 775 -1.21 -0.35 48.97
C PRO A 775 -1.01 -0.72 50.45
N GLY A 776 0.06 -1.45 50.77
CA GLY A 776 0.53 -1.63 52.15
C GLY A 776 1.86 -2.38 52.22
N GLY A 777 2.93 -1.67 52.56
CA GLY A 777 4.26 -2.24 52.81
C GLY A 777 4.50 -2.59 54.27
N TYR A 778 5.49 -3.46 54.52
CA TYR A 778 6.27 -3.55 55.76
C TYR A 778 7.68 -4.13 55.45
N PRO A 779 8.71 -3.80 56.27
CA PRO A 779 10.14 -3.91 55.93
C PRO A 779 10.79 -5.25 56.36
N PRO A 780 12.03 -5.56 55.92
CA PRO A 780 12.69 -6.83 56.22
C PRO A 780 13.58 -6.77 57.47
N PRO A 781 13.79 -7.90 58.18
CA PRO A 781 14.85 -8.03 59.16
C PRO A 781 16.14 -8.67 58.58
N PRO A 782 17.29 -8.54 59.27
CA PRO A 782 18.60 -8.53 58.65
C PRO A 782 19.46 -9.78 58.91
N GLY A 783 20.45 -9.96 58.02
CA GLY A 783 21.78 -10.49 58.37
C GLY A 783 22.01 -11.99 58.24
N GLN A 784 22.84 -12.40 57.29
CA GLN A 784 24.20 -12.87 57.61
C GLN A 784 25.06 -12.99 56.34
N GLN A 785 26.34 -12.76 56.54
CA GLN A 785 27.37 -12.52 55.55
C GLN A 785 28.36 -13.71 55.51
N TYR A 786 28.83 -14.03 54.30
CA TYR A 786 30.04 -14.77 53.92
C TYR A 786 30.18 -16.27 54.24
N TYR A 787 30.28 -17.08 53.18
CA TYR A 787 31.46 -17.93 52.92
C TYR A 787 31.60 -18.21 51.41
N GLN A 788 32.83 -18.07 50.89
CA GLN A 788 33.25 -18.41 49.53
C GLN A 788 33.39 -19.93 49.37
N GLY A 789 33.08 -20.44 48.18
CA GLY A 789 33.48 -21.79 47.73
C GLY A 789 32.74 -22.25 46.47
N ALA A 790 33.39 -22.17 45.32
CA ALA A 790 33.08 -23.00 44.15
C ALA A 790 33.79 -24.38 44.31
N PRO A 791 33.62 -25.41 43.43
CA PRO A 791 32.79 -25.51 42.23
C PRO A 791 32.00 -26.85 42.09
N ALA A 792 31.31 -26.99 40.95
CA ALA A 792 30.94 -28.24 40.25
C ALA A 792 29.55 -28.89 40.52
N GLY A 793 28.68 -28.77 39.51
CA GLY A 793 27.79 -29.85 39.04
C GLY A 793 26.52 -30.15 39.86
N PRO A 794 25.63 -31.01 39.34
CA PRO A 794 24.52 -30.55 38.48
C PRO A 794 23.17 -31.11 38.92
N TYR A 795 22.12 -30.31 39.15
CA TYR A 795 20.74 -30.81 39.14
C TYR A 795 19.74 -29.67 39.00
N GLY A 796 18.60 -29.99 38.37
CA GLY A 796 17.33 -29.43 38.81
C GLY A 796 16.55 -28.72 37.73
N MET A 797 15.81 -29.49 36.92
CA MET A 797 14.63 -29.00 36.23
C MET A 797 13.66 -28.39 37.26
N VAL A 798 13.20 -27.17 37.02
CA VAL A 798 11.96 -26.64 37.59
C VAL A 798 11.15 -26.03 36.45
N ALA A 799 9.87 -26.43 36.43
CA ALA A 799 8.90 -26.23 35.38
C ALA A 799 8.62 -24.75 35.04
N ALA A 800 8.59 -24.45 33.74
CA ALA A 800 7.93 -23.28 33.18
C ALA A 800 6.48 -23.64 32.80
N PRO A 801 5.52 -22.70 32.90
CA PRO A 801 4.12 -22.95 32.58
C PRO A 801 3.89 -23.06 31.06
N GLN A 802 3.08 -24.05 30.71
CA GLN A 802 2.42 -24.27 29.42
C GLN A 802 1.53 -23.05 29.07
N GLY A 803 1.31 -22.65 27.81
CA GLY A 803 1.79 -23.18 26.55
C GLY A 803 1.34 -22.29 25.38
N MET A 804 2.10 -22.36 24.29
CA MET A 804 1.66 -22.10 22.92
C MET A 804 2.26 -23.22 22.06
N PRO A 805 1.52 -23.82 21.11
CA PRO A 805 2.02 -24.96 20.35
C PRO A 805 3.13 -24.54 19.37
N TYR A 806 4.10 -25.43 19.27
CA TYR A 806 5.36 -25.36 18.54
C TYR A 806 5.18 -25.18 17.02
N TYR A 807 6.04 -24.36 16.40
CA TYR A 807 6.22 -24.27 14.96
C TYR A 807 7.07 -25.43 14.42
N ALA A 808 6.64 -26.00 13.30
CA ALA A 808 7.38 -27.01 12.54
C ALA A 808 8.52 -26.36 11.73
N PRO A 809 9.68 -27.03 11.55
CA PRO A 809 10.74 -26.56 10.67
C PRO A 809 10.34 -26.68 9.20
N TYR A 810 10.85 -25.77 8.36
CA TYR A 810 10.79 -25.89 6.90
C TYR A 810 11.43 -27.22 6.47
N MET A 811 10.72 -27.96 5.62
CA MET A 811 11.38 -28.91 4.73
C MET A 811 12.07 -28.12 3.62
N GLN A 812 13.40 -28.23 3.58
CA GLN A 812 14.12 -28.17 2.30
C GLN A 812 13.59 -29.29 1.40
N PRO A 813 13.60 -29.12 0.06
CA PRO A 813 13.15 -30.18 -0.84
C PRO A 813 13.92 -31.48 -0.54
N VAL A 814 13.20 -32.55 -0.20
CA VAL A 814 13.76 -33.90 -0.22
C VAL A 814 13.51 -34.45 -1.62
N PRO A 815 14.54 -34.76 -2.42
CA PRO A 815 14.33 -35.25 -3.77
C PRO A 815 13.67 -36.62 -3.75
N GLY A 816 12.52 -36.74 -4.43
CA GLY A 816 12.06 -38.04 -4.90
C GLY A 816 13.06 -38.57 -5.93
N ALA A 817 13.75 -39.65 -5.59
CA ALA A 817 14.70 -40.31 -6.48
C ALA A 817 14.02 -40.72 -7.80
N TYR A 818 14.40 -40.07 -8.90
CA TYR A 818 14.09 -40.54 -10.24
C TYR A 818 15.01 -41.72 -10.58
N ASN A 819 14.51 -42.95 -10.38
CA ASN A 819 15.13 -44.13 -10.96
C ASN A 819 14.79 -44.18 -12.46
N GLY A 820 15.72 -43.71 -13.28
CA GLY A 820 15.73 -43.97 -14.72
C GLY A 820 16.09 -45.43 -14.99
N ALA A 821 15.08 -46.26 -15.26
CA ALA A 821 15.29 -47.57 -15.86
C ALA A 821 15.46 -47.38 -17.37
N ALA A 822 16.66 -47.69 -17.85
CA ALA A 822 17.03 -47.72 -19.25
C ALA A 822 16.18 -48.73 -20.05
N TYR A 823 15.60 -48.28 -21.16
CA TYR A 823 15.17 -49.17 -22.23
C TYR A 823 16.38 -49.46 -23.13
N ALA A 824 16.78 -50.73 -23.16
CA ALA A 824 17.56 -51.32 -24.22
C ALA A 824 16.84 -52.60 -24.69
N GLN A 825 16.64 -52.66 -26.01
CA GLN A 825 15.87 -53.62 -26.84
C GLN A 825 14.37 -53.34 -26.98
#